data_AF-A0A960LM87-F1
#
_entry.id   AF-A0A960LM87-F1
#
_cell.length_a   1.000
_cell.length_b   1.000
_cell.length_c   1.000
_cell.angle_alpha   90.00
_cell.angle_beta   90.00
_cell.angle_gamma   90.00
#
_symmetry.space_group_name_H-M   'P 1'
#
loop_
_entity.id
_entity.type
_entity.pdbx_description
1 polymer ?
#
loop_
_entity_poly.entity_id
_entity_poly.type
_entity_poly.pdbx_seq_one_letter_code
_entity_poly.pdbx_strand_id
1 'polypeptide(L)'
;MPIISANSADEPIIDVYVSTGDNHFLGSSLPIDSPASIAATFDLFRDVQHARRIYWRGLEASCWLETMHARPENPRYYSFWEWLNELYETVSPDTLAVKAAHDRGMEIWGIGTLWDWGSPADTPGFGDYPFTFESKLKLEHPEWAPVDKHGVRHQGGPIELAYPEARKALVDLTVQETLKAGYDGIALLTYVENYSLRFEDEFGYSDPIVEDFKQQYKIDLRTEPFRRGASRADWLRLRGSYVTAFLRELKAELAKHEIKLGMVINSDTPRLPQSWNVPELMITAGSQHMDVDTWVREGIVDELLIYGNNSGQSQMRTLDDLQFLARGTETSVSVITSGPFREGWKPYQEKGMPTILAVSDDVQHLSRGFVPEQTVEALASAELPLRLRALQQVIDGELKASVDALIPLANSANLIERRMALQALGKSKDSAAVPVIEKGLADPENGVRCVAALALAQTHGASSARALLAAVEKQGNHMLRECAIIALRRIQPMPLEELSSAALTADDARVREAAMRSLMPNATIVMLPTFKAGLEDTKRFPRFAAAEALGNIRKSPEATEILMTTLKQEDVAVANRAAVSLGLVAKRNEPELKALRPQILEALLAAFHRHSNRALLDADWGWRVVGNAILDFGEEGAEALREIRDHSDNPRLAELAWRVVDLTQRMNTFSEVTPERNEAAMVRRPVGAKPNSTELRVDPAAGDDANDGRDQPVKTIARAIKLAQPGDTIHLTPGTYYESADFTNKHGLPGKPITLDGHGAVLDGSEPVTSAEWEKVAPDLYRRIKLYPRTDDAIVGRWFLLWDGKMQRMGRCSKGPSEPLKTPADLQPGQWTFVKEEEAFYLKIAPGQELDTANIRYPKRSSAVIQSQAGSWLTVKNITGTHVYNDGYNVHGAQRNLVYENIAAIECGDDGFSAHEDVDCQIDGFVSIGNATGLCDTGTSQTHYRNVFIRDCHGFDLYFIGLKHSMENAVIESSAARTFWVDGNLLKDGQRCEVTLKNVLIRRVGGGPQELRIGRGGFLRAERCTFEGVNVMLTPSGAVDFQQSLFRGAESKPEALIFPNAIWQGQGNRYDFKSLRVAQTSYTPATFGDFQKLTGSEADSLWETTAEIPDGIGADEAFLQQSLQP
;
A
#
# COMPACT_ATOMS: atom_id res chain seq x y z
N MET A 1 23.41 0.04 -56.25
CA MET A 1 24.74 0.41 -55.73
C MET A 1 25.11 -0.63 -54.67
N PRO A 2 26.38 -1.06 -54.56
CA PRO A 2 26.77 -2.03 -53.54
C PRO A 2 26.67 -1.39 -52.14
N ILE A 3 26.39 -2.27 -51.17
CA ILE A 3 26.15 -2.04 -49.75
C ILE A 3 27.36 -1.34 -49.11
N ILE A 4 27.11 -0.21 -48.43
CA ILE A 4 28.06 0.39 -47.49
C ILE A 4 28.03 -0.51 -46.25
N SER A 5 29.17 -1.10 -45.91
CA SER A 5 29.37 -1.88 -44.68
C SER A 5 29.23 -0.98 -43.45
N ALA A 6 28.49 -1.47 -42.46
CA ALA A 6 28.36 -0.89 -41.13
C ALA A 6 29.74 -0.62 -40.47
N ASN A 7 29.76 0.46 -39.69
CA ASN A 7 30.90 1.13 -39.05
C ASN A 7 31.82 1.89 -40.02
N SER A 8 31.32 3.01 -40.55
CA SER A 8 32.23 4.15 -40.74
C SER A 8 32.59 4.67 -39.34
N ALA A 9 33.87 4.93 -39.07
CA ALA A 9 34.33 5.52 -37.81
C ALA A 9 33.81 6.96 -37.59
N ASP A 10 32.95 7.44 -38.49
CA ASP A 10 32.42 8.81 -38.56
C ASP A 10 30.93 8.91 -38.16
N GLU A 11 30.23 7.80 -37.87
CA GLU A 11 28.82 7.85 -37.42
C GLU A 11 28.70 8.30 -35.94
N PRO A 12 27.77 9.23 -35.62
CA PRO A 12 27.58 9.70 -34.24
C PRO A 12 27.03 8.60 -33.34
N ILE A 13 27.43 8.61 -32.06
CA ILE A 13 26.91 7.68 -31.04
C ILE A 13 25.48 8.11 -30.66
N ILE A 14 24.50 7.26 -30.98
CA ILE A 14 23.08 7.44 -30.64
C ILE A 14 22.67 6.38 -29.62
N ASP A 15 22.16 6.83 -28.47
CA ASP A 15 21.49 5.96 -27.48
C ASP A 15 19.97 6.23 -27.56
N VAL A 16 19.14 5.38 -26.95
CA VAL A 16 17.67 5.48 -27.08
C VAL A 16 17.01 5.57 -25.71
N TYR A 17 16.03 6.46 -25.57
CA TYR A 17 15.16 6.57 -24.39
C TYR A 17 13.75 6.04 -24.70
N VAL A 18 13.23 5.17 -23.84
CA VAL A 18 11.90 4.56 -23.94
C VAL A 18 11.07 4.94 -22.71
N SER A 19 9.94 5.61 -22.95
CA SER A 19 9.00 6.03 -21.91
C SER A 19 7.94 4.96 -21.68
N THR A 20 8.30 3.86 -21.01
CA THR A 20 7.45 2.67 -20.90
C THR A 20 6.03 2.96 -20.45
N GLY A 21 5.83 3.86 -19.47
CA GLY A 21 4.52 4.31 -19.03
C GLY A 21 3.69 4.93 -20.16
N ASP A 22 4.25 5.87 -20.93
CA ASP A 22 3.58 6.46 -22.10
C ASP A 22 3.31 5.42 -23.18
N ASN A 23 4.26 4.49 -23.40
CA ASN A 23 4.14 3.43 -24.38
C ASN A 23 3.04 2.42 -24.02
N HIS A 24 2.90 2.10 -22.72
CA HIS A 24 1.84 1.26 -22.20
C HIS A 24 0.50 1.99 -22.11
N PHE A 25 0.49 3.33 -22.05
CA PHE A 25 -0.75 4.12 -22.00
C PHE A 25 -1.27 4.58 -23.37
N LEU A 26 -0.43 4.58 -24.42
CA LEU A 26 -0.77 5.08 -25.75
C LEU A 26 -0.62 3.98 -26.81
N GLY A 27 -1.71 3.46 -27.36
CA GLY A 27 -1.68 2.30 -28.25
C GLY A 27 -1.06 2.55 -29.64
N SER A 28 -0.77 3.80 -29.97
CA SER A 28 0.01 4.19 -31.17
C SER A 28 1.52 4.22 -30.93
N SER A 29 1.96 4.19 -29.68
CA SER A 29 3.37 4.22 -29.31
C SER A 29 4.03 2.84 -29.49
N LEU A 30 5.34 2.73 -29.28
CA LEU A 30 6.10 1.48 -29.45
C LEU A 30 5.44 0.29 -28.74
N PRO A 31 5.37 -0.90 -29.37
CA PRO A 31 4.76 -2.07 -28.77
C PRO A 31 5.76 -2.77 -27.85
N ILE A 32 5.62 -2.58 -26.54
CA ILE A 32 6.54 -3.12 -25.52
C ILE A 32 5.80 -3.88 -24.40
N ASP A 33 4.75 -4.61 -24.78
CA ASP A 33 3.84 -5.32 -23.88
C ASP A 33 3.85 -6.85 -24.11
N SER A 34 4.74 -7.38 -24.96
CA SER A 34 4.93 -8.83 -25.16
C SER A 34 6.39 -9.18 -25.45
N PRO A 35 6.81 -10.46 -25.27
CA PRO A 35 8.15 -10.89 -25.64
C PRO A 35 8.49 -10.64 -27.12
N ALA A 36 7.52 -10.88 -28.02
CA ALA A 36 7.70 -10.69 -29.45
C ALA A 36 7.82 -9.20 -29.80
N SER A 37 7.05 -8.34 -29.14
CA SER A 37 7.06 -6.91 -29.37
C SER A 37 8.33 -6.23 -28.84
N ILE A 38 8.78 -6.62 -27.65
CA ILE A 38 10.06 -6.17 -27.09
C ILE A 38 11.21 -6.60 -27.99
N ALA A 39 11.27 -7.88 -28.39
CA ALA A 39 12.33 -8.36 -29.28
C ALA A 39 12.38 -7.59 -30.61
N ALA A 40 11.22 -7.38 -31.26
CA ALA A 40 11.15 -6.65 -32.53
C ALA A 40 11.52 -5.17 -32.38
N THR A 41 11.16 -4.54 -31.25
CA THR A 41 11.53 -3.15 -30.94
C THR A 41 13.04 -3.02 -30.72
N PHE A 42 13.67 -3.98 -30.05
CA PHE A 42 15.11 -3.99 -29.85
C PHE A 42 15.89 -4.31 -31.13
N ASP A 43 15.32 -5.11 -32.06
CA ASP A 43 15.86 -5.24 -33.42
C ASP A 43 15.79 -3.89 -34.17
N LEU A 44 14.70 -3.14 -34.03
CA LEU A 44 14.60 -1.79 -34.59
C LEU A 44 15.69 -0.86 -34.03
N PHE A 45 15.91 -0.87 -32.71
CA PHE A 45 16.97 -0.06 -32.10
C PHE A 45 18.37 -0.43 -32.60
N ARG A 46 18.65 -1.73 -32.75
CA ARG A 46 19.93 -2.21 -33.31
C ARG A 46 20.07 -1.82 -34.79
N ASP A 47 19.08 -2.13 -35.62
CA ASP A 47 19.21 -2.11 -37.08
C ASP A 47 18.93 -0.73 -37.71
N VAL A 48 18.24 0.16 -36.98
CA VAL A 48 17.86 1.50 -37.49
C VAL A 48 18.56 2.62 -36.72
N GLN A 49 18.73 2.46 -35.39
CA GLN A 49 19.37 3.48 -34.56
C GLN A 49 20.84 3.19 -34.28
N HIS A 50 21.32 1.96 -34.55
CA HIS A 50 22.66 1.52 -34.15
C HIS A 50 22.91 1.77 -32.64
N ALA A 51 21.87 1.60 -31.82
CA ALA A 51 21.90 1.98 -30.42
C ALA A 51 22.94 1.16 -29.63
N ARG A 52 23.72 1.84 -28.78
CA ARG A 52 24.66 1.17 -27.85
C ARG A 52 24.02 0.98 -26.47
N ARG A 53 23.25 1.97 -26.01
CA ARG A 53 22.54 1.93 -24.73
C ARG A 53 21.06 2.28 -24.87
N ILE A 54 20.24 1.60 -24.08
CA ILE A 54 18.82 1.90 -23.91
C ILE A 54 18.57 2.46 -22.50
N TYR A 55 17.85 3.57 -22.41
CA TYR A 55 17.31 4.13 -21.18
C TYR A 55 15.83 3.76 -21.09
N TRP A 56 15.51 2.83 -20.20
CA TRP A 56 14.22 2.17 -20.11
C TRP A 56 13.46 2.62 -18.87
N ARG A 57 12.39 3.43 -19.02
CA ARG A 57 11.58 3.96 -17.91
C ARG A 57 10.69 2.95 -17.18
N GLY A 58 11.07 1.67 -17.20
CA GLY A 58 10.38 0.60 -16.49
C GLY A 58 10.59 0.60 -14.98
N LEU A 59 11.77 1.05 -14.52
CA LEU A 59 12.11 1.06 -13.09
C LEU A 59 11.09 1.89 -12.28
N GLU A 60 10.65 3.04 -12.80
CA GLU A 60 9.58 3.84 -12.20
C GLU A 60 8.30 3.02 -11.96
N ALA A 61 7.80 2.37 -13.01
CA ALA A 61 6.59 1.56 -12.92
C ALA A 61 6.76 0.36 -11.97
N SER A 62 7.91 -0.33 -11.99
CA SER A 62 8.17 -1.45 -11.08
C SER A 62 8.16 -1.02 -9.60
N CYS A 63 8.81 0.10 -9.27
CA CYS A 63 8.81 0.65 -7.91
C CYS A 63 7.41 1.13 -7.48
N TRP A 64 6.62 1.70 -8.40
CA TRP A 64 5.22 2.02 -8.13
C TRP A 64 4.43 0.77 -7.78
N LEU A 65 4.42 -0.24 -8.64
CA LEU A 65 3.58 -1.43 -8.47
C LEU A 65 3.83 -2.15 -7.13
N GLU A 66 5.08 -2.18 -6.65
CA GLU A 66 5.41 -2.76 -5.34
C GLU A 66 4.72 -2.00 -4.18
N THR A 67 4.75 -0.68 -4.24
CA THR A 67 4.27 0.20 -3.17
C THR A 67 2.90 0.82 -3.44
N MET A 68 2.23 0.53 -4.54
CA MET A 68 1.04 1.28 -4.96
C MET A 68 -0.22 0.86 -4.19
N HIS A 69 -0.98 1.86 -3.73
CA HIS A 69 -2.39 1.71 -3.38
C HIS A 69 -3.26 2.39 -4.46
N ALA A 70 -3.71 1.60 -5.45
CA ALA A 70 -4.61 2.06 -6.51
C ALA A 70 -6.05 2.19 -6.00
N ARG A 71 -6.76 3.24 -6.42
CA ARG A 71 -8.10 3.57 -5.92
C ARG A 71 -9.20 3.14 -6.92
N PRO A 72 -10.01 2.10 -6.63
CA PRO A 72 -11.08 1.66 -7.54
C PRO A 72 -12.18 2.71 -7.73
N GLU A 73 -12.27 3.71 -6.86
CA GLU A 73 -13.16 4.86 -6.96
C GLU A 73 -12.81 5.78 -8.14
N ASN A 74 -11.59 5.66 -8.71
CA ASN A 74 -11.24 6.28 -9.97
C ASN A 74 -11.35 5.27 -11.13
N PRO A 75 -12.56 5.05 -11.67
CA PRO A 75 -12.80 3.97 -12.63
C PRO A 75 -12.02 4.15 -13.94
N ARG A 76 -11.61 5.38 -14.30
CA ARG A 76 -10.86 5.66 -15.54
C ARG A 76 -9.50 4.99 -15.54
N TYR A 77 -8.74 5.14 -14.46
CA TYR A 77 -7.36 4.65 -14.39
C TYR A 77 -7.22 3.35 -13.62
N TYR A 78 -8.22 2.95 -12.82
CA TYR A 78 -8.13 1.70 -12.08
C TYR A 78 -7.88 0.50 -13.01
N SER A 79 -8.59 0.42 -14.12
CA SER A 79 -8.36 -0.63 -15.12
C SER A 79 -6.99 -0.58 -15.81
N PHE A 80 -6.35 0.59 -15.88
CA PHE A 80 -4.97 0.71 -16.35
C PHE A 80 -4.02 0.10 -15.33
N TRP A 81 -4.18 0.44 -14.06
CA TRP A 81 -3.35 -0.10 -12.98
C TRP A 81 -3.52 -1.61 -12.81
N GLU A 82 -4.74 -2.14 -12.91
CA GLU A 82 -4.99 -3.59 -12.92
C GLU A 82 -4.26 -4.27 -14.08
N TRP A 83 -4.38 -3.72 -15.30
CA TRP A 83 -3.71 -4.26 -16.47
C TRP A 83 -2.18 -4.14 -16.40
N LEU A 84 -1.65 -3.02 -15.92
CA LEU A 84 -0.22 -2.80 -15.76
C LEU A 84 0.36 -3.78 -14.74
N ASN A 85 -0.34 -4.03 -13.64
CA ASN A 85 0.05 -5.02 -12.65
C ASN A 85 0.08 -6.43 -13.26
N GLU A 86 -0.98 -6.83 -13.98
CA GLU A 86 -1.02 -8.11 -14.70
C GLU A 86 0.11 -8.23 -15.73
N LEU A 87 0.44 -7.15 -16.44
CA LEU A 87 1.55 -7.12 -17.40
C LEU A 87 2.89 -7.38 -16.71
N TYR A 88 3.17 -6.73 -15.58
CA TYR A 88 4.42 -6.92 -14.85
C TYR A 88 4.52 -8.29 -14.19
N GLU A 89 3.40 -8.83 -13.70
CA GLU A 89 3.32 -10.18 -13.13
C GLU A 89 3.51 -11.30 -14.17
N THR A 90 2.92 -11.14 -15.37
CA THR A 90 2.86 -12.23 -16.36
C THR A 90 3.93 -12.14 -17.44
N VAL A 91 4.33 -10.93 -17.83
CA VAL A 91 5.30 -10.67 -18.91
C VAL A 91 6.64 -10.20 -18.35
N SER A 92 6.64 -9.46 -17.24
CA SER A 92 7.86 -8.87 -16.64
C SER A 92 8.69 -8.09 -17.68
N PRO A 93 8.13 -7.02 -18.26
CA PRO A 93 8.69 -6.35 -19.43
C PRO A 93 10.11 -5.82 -19.19
N ASP A 94 10.45 -5.43 -17.96
CA ASP A 94 11.78 -4.94 -17.59
C ASP A 94 12.85 -6.01 -17.75
N THR A 95 12.66 -7.20 -17.18
CA THR A 95 13.59 -8.33 -17.33
C THR A 95 13.71 -8.77 -18.79
N LEU A 96 12.61 -8.75 -19.55
CA LEU A 96 12.63 -9.07 -20.98
C LEU A 96 13.40 -8.02 -21.80
N ALA A 97 13.23 -6.73 -21.49
CA ALA A 97 13.96 -5.66 -22.12
C ALA A 97 15.47 -5.77 -21.83
N VAL A 98 15.84 -6.07 -20.59
CA VAL A 98 17.24 -6.32 -20.21
C VAL A 98 17.83 -7.46 -21.03
N LYS A 99 17.14 -8.61 -21.05
CA LYS A 99 17.57 -9.75 -21.86
C LYS A 99 17.70 -9.38 -23.34
N ALA A 100 16.71 -8.67 -23.90
CA ALA A 100 16.71 -8.27 -25.31
C ALA A 100 17.86 -7.32 -25.66
N ALA A 101 18.27 -6.45 -24.72
CA ALA A 101 19.42 -5.57 -24.85
C ALA A 101 20.72 -6.39 -24.89
N HIS A 102 20.93 -7.23 -23.87
CA HIS A 102 22.15 -8.03 -23.73
C HIS A 102 22.34 -9.03 -24.86
N ASP A 103 21.27 -9.69 -25.33
CA ASP A 103 21.30 -10.57 -26.51
C ASP A 103 21.80 -9.86 -27.79
N ARG A 104 21.72 -8.53 -27.83
CA ARG A 104 22.14 -7.67 -28.95
C ARG A 104 23.41 -6.87 -28.65
N GLY A 105 24.06 -7.13 -27.52
CA GLY A 105 25.29 -6.41 -27.11
C GLY A 105 25.06 -4.95 -26.72
N MET A 106 23.84 -4.60 -26.31
CA MET A 106 23.49 -3.26 -25.82
C MET A 106 23.53 -3.20 -24.28
N GLU A 107 23.93 -2.06 -23.74
CA GLU A 107 23.77 -1.70 -22.32
C GLU A 107 22.34 -1.21 -22.08
N ILE A 108 21.80 -1.40 -20.88
CA ILE A 108 20.45 -0.93 -20.54
C ILE A 108 20.39 -0.37 -19.13
N TRP A 109 19.84 0.84 -19.03
CA TRP A 109 19.66 1.54 -17.78
C TRP A 109 18.19 1.71 -17.44
N GLY A 110 17.79 1.38 -16.21
CA GLY A 110 16.45 1.63 -15.70
C GLY A 110 16.25 3.12 -15.38
N ILE A 111 15.20 3.75 -15.90
CA ILE A 111 14.82 5.10 -15.50
C ILE A 111 13.73 5.01 -14.42
N GLY A 112 14.08 5.44 -13.21
CA GLY A 112 13.19 5.53 -12.06
C GLY A 112 12.78 6.97 -11.75
N THR A 113 12.05 7.15 -10.66
CA THR A 113 11.65 8.46 -10.15
C THR A 113 12.27 8.71 -8.78
N LEU A 114 12.65 9.95 -8.51
CA LEU A 114 13.07 10.38 -7.18
C LEU A 114 11.86 10.74 -6.30
N TRP A 115 10.83 11.35 -6.88
CA TRP A 115 9.76 12.00 -6.11
C TRP A 115 8.34 11.71 -6.57
N ASP A 116 8.11 10.95 -7.63
CA ASP A 116 6.74 10.69 -8.06
C ASP A 116 6.18 9.44 -7.37
N TRP A 117 5.52 9.59 -6.21
CA TRP A 117 4.98 8.45 -5.44
C TRP A 117 3.46 8.51 -5.26
N GLY A 118 2.76 9.06 -6.27
CA GLY A 118 1.31 9.26 -6.23
C GLY A 118 0.89 10.36 -5.24
N SER A 119 -0.42 10.57 -5.07
CA SER A 119 -0.93 11.73 -4.31
C SER A 119 -2.13 11.43 -3.41
N PRO A 120 -2.35 12.28 -2.37
CA PRO A 120 -3.55 12.24 -1.55
C PRO A 120 -4.82 12.23 -2.39
N ALA A 121 -5.86 11.52 -1.93
CA ALA A 121 -7.07 11.29 -2.69
C ALA A 121 -7.79 12.59 -3.13
N ASP A 122 -7.69 13.68 -2.36
CA ASP A 122 -8.27 14.99 -2.68
C ASP A 122 -7.39 15.86 -3.60
N THR A 123 -6.25 15.34 -4.04
CA THR A 123 -5.41 15.99 -5.06
C THR A 123 -6.11 15.88 -6.42
N PRO A 124 -6.20 16.97 -7.21
CA PRO A 124 -6.68 16.89 -8.57
C PRO A 124 -5.82 15.93 -9.39
N GLY A 125 -6.44 14.89 -9.96
CA GLY A 125 -5.78 13.97 -10.89
C GLY A 125 -5.99 14.37 -12.35
N PHE A 126 -5.56 13.51 -13.26
CA PHE A 126 -5.89 13.64 -14.68
C PHE A 126 -7.35 13.25 -14.90
N GLY A 127 -8.22 14.22 -15.17
CA GLY A 127 -9.61 13.96 -15.57
C GLY A 127 -10.60 13.60 -14.45
N ASP A 128 -10.18 12.96 -13.35
CA ASP A 128 -11.07 12.66 -12.21
C ASP A 128 -10.45 12.58 -10.81
N TYR A 129 -11.34 12.61 -9.81
CA TYR A 129 -11.09 12.24 -8.42
C TYR A 129 -11.56 10.80 -8.11
N PRO A 130 -11.05 10.19 -7.04
CA PRO A 130 -9.86 10.60 -6.30
C PRO A 130 -8.60 10.52 -7.19
N PHE A 131 -7.49 11.10 -6.75
CA PHE A 131 -6.21 10.85 -7.43
C PHE A 131 -5.96 9.33 -7.54
N THR A 132 -5.42 8.88 -8.67
CA THR A 132 -5.55 7.48 -9.11
C THR A 132 -4.87 6.47 -8.19
N PHE A 133 -3.77 6.84 -7.54
CA PHE A 133 -3.06 6.03 -6.57
C PHE A 133 -2.21 6.86 -5.58
N GLU A 134 -1.76 6.24 -4.50
CA GLU A 134 -0.72 6.77 -3.62
C GLU A 134 0.19 5.64 -3.12
N SER A 135 1.46 5.94 -2.86
CA SER A 135 2.37 4.93 -2.28
C SER A 135 1.94 4.56 -0.85
N LYS A 136 1.92 3.25 -0.57
CA LYS A 136 1.73 2.64 0.75
C LYS A 136 2.74 3.18 1.76
N LEU A 137 3.97 3.49 1.33
CA LEU A 137 4.98 4.11 2.20
C LEU A 137 4.46 5.41 2.81
N LYS A 138 3.74 6.25 2.04
CA LYS A 138 3.14 7.49 2.54
C LYS A 138 1.87 7.25 3.36
N LEU A 139 1.13 6.19 3.09
CA LEU A 139 -0.08 5.85 3.84
C LEU A 139 0.26 5.27 5.21
N GLU A 140 1.33 4.48 5.28
CA GLU A 140 1.88 3.87 6.50
C GLU A 140 2.70 4.90 7.30
N HIS A 141 3.39 5.82 6.61
CA HIS A 141 4.20 6.89 7.19
C HIS A 141 3.85 8.29 6.62
N PRO A 142 2.68 8.88 6.94
CA PRO A 142 2.31 10.20 6.42
C PRO A 142 3.17 11.33 6.99
N GLU A 143 3.96 11.11 8.05
CA GLU A 143 5.02 12.03 8.46
C GLU A 143 6.10 12.19 7.38
N TRP A 144 6.26 11.22 6.48
CA TRP A 144 7.16 11.29 5.33
C TRP A 144 6.56 12.06 4.14
N ALA A 145 5.27 12.40 4.16
CA ALA A 145 4.71 13.27 3.12
C ALA A 145 5.07 14.73 3.45
N PRO A 146 5.77 15.48 2.57
CA PRO A 146 6.16 16.85 2.87
C PRO A 146 4.97 17.72 3.26
N VAL A 147 5.13 18.47 4.34
CA VAL A 147 4.07 19.33 4.88
C VAL A 147 4.31 20.80 4.55
N ASP A 148 3.21 21.54 4.44
CA ASP A 148 3.26 22.99 4.32
C ASP A 148 3.66 23.64 5.65
N LYS A 149 3.97 24.93 5.61
CA LYS A 149 4.40 25.71 6.78
C LYS A 149 3.47 25.60 7.99
N HIS A 150 2.18 25.36 7.75
CA HIS A 150 1.12 25.31 8.77
C HIS A 150 0.73 23.88 9.19
N GLY A 151 1.31 22.84 8.57
CA GLY A 151 0.97 21.44 8.84
C GLY A 151 -0.47 21.06 8.46
N VAL A 152 -1.05 21.74 7.47
CA VAL A 152 -2.44 21.57 7.00
C VAL A 152 -2.51 20.70 5.75
N ARG A 153 -1.56 20.87 4.84
CA ARG A 153 -1.52 20.21 3.54
C ARG A 153 -0.30 19.29 3.46
N HIS A 154 -0.47 18.20 2.73
CA HIS A 154 0.60 17.27 2.37
C HIS A 154 0.83 17.32 0.86
N GLN A 155 2.11 17.28 0.45
CA GLN A 155 2.48 17.31 -0.96
C GLN A 155 2.18 15.95 -1.61
N GLY A 156 1.58 15.99 -2.80
CA GLY A 156 1.48 14.83 -3.67
C GLY A 156 2.82 14.60 -4.39
N GLY A 157 3.20 13.35 -4.57
CA GLY A 157 4.49 12.94 -5.11
C GLY A 157 5.51 12.70 -4.01
N PRO A 158 6.35 13.68 -3.62
CA PRO A 158 7.57 13.39 -2.90
C PRO A 158 7.36 12.65 -1.58
N ILE A 159 8.35 11.82 -1.25
CA ILE A 159 8.63 11.30 0.09
C ILE A 159 9.80 12.13 0.65
N GLU A 160 9.67 12.61 1.88
CA GLU A 160 10.59 13.55 2.52
C GLU A 160 11.91 12.87 2.90
N LEU A 161 12.95 13.14 2.11
CA LEU A 161 14.27 12.54 2.28
C LEU A 161 15.00 13.01 3.57
N ALA A 162 14.44 13.98 4.30
CA ALA A 162 14.99 14.40 5.58
C ALA A 162 14.95 13.28 6.63
N TYR A 163 13.98 12.36 6.54
CA TYR A 163 13.91 11.19 7.41
C TYR A 163 14.87 10.09 6.92
N PRO A 164 15.85 9.65 7.74
CA PRO A 164 16.76 8.56 7.37
C PRO A 164 16.05 7.26 7.01
N GLU A 165 14.96 6.94 7.71
CA GLU A 165 14.14 5.74 7.50
C GLU A 165 13.45 5.78 6.13
N ALA A 166 12.95 6.97 5.73
CA ALA A 166 12.35 7.17 4.41
C ALA A 166 13.39 6.99 3.29
N ARG A 167 14.61 7.53 3.47
CA ARG A 167 15.70 7.32 2.50
C ARG A 167 16.06 5.84 2.40
N LYS A 168 16.21 5.16 3.52
CA LYS A 168 16.51 3.72 3.55
C LYS A 168 15.45 2.91 2.82
N ALA A 169 14.16 3.16 3.07
CA ALA A 169 13.08 2.45 2.40
C ALA A 169 13.13 2.63 0.87
N LEU A 170 13.40 3.85 0.40
CA LEU A 170 13.54 4.14 -1.02
C LEU A 170 14.81 3.53 -1.65
N VAL A 171 15.93 3.51 -0.91
CA VAL A 171 17.16 2.84 -1.35
C VAL A 171 16.91 1.34 -1.51
N ASP A 172 16.35 0.70 -0.48
CA ASP A 172 16.07 -0.74 -0.48
C ASP A 172 15.14 -1.12 -1.64
N LEU A 173 14.04 -0.38 -1.83
CA LEU A 173 13.09 -0.60 -2.93
C LEU A 173 13.76 -0.44 -4.29
N THR A 174 14.51 0.64 -4.49
CA THR A 174 15.16 0.94 -5.78
C THR A 174 16.19 -0.14 -6.11
N VAL A 175 17.02 -0.55 -5.13
CA VAL A 175 18.02 -1.60 -5.32
C VAL A 175 17.35 -2.94 -5.60
N GLN A 176 16.29 -3.30 -4.88
CA GLN A 176 15.54 -4.54 -5.10
C GLN A 176 15.03 -4.64 -6.54
N GLU A 177 14.27 -3.66 -7.01
CA GLU A 177 13.68 -3.73 -8.35
C GLU A 177 14.75 -3.61 -9.45
N THR A 178 15.84 -2.89 -9.19
CA THR A 178 16.99 -2.82 -10.09
C THR A 178 17.64 -4.19 -10.29
N LEU A 179 17.91 -4.91 -9.20
CA LEU A 179 18.53 -6.24 -9.23
C LEU A 179 17.60 -7.29 -9.83
N LYS A 180 16.30 -7.19 -9.55
CA LYS A 180 15.26 -8.08 -10.10
C LYS A 180 15.17 -7.97 -11.63
N ALA A 181 15.27 -6.77 -12.18
CA ALA A 181 15.29 -6.57 -13.63
C ALA A 181 16.63 -6.96 -14.27
N GLY A 182 17.74 -6.70 -13.57
CA GLY A 182 19.11 -6.95 -14.06
C GLY A 182 19.71 -5.79 -14.86
N TYR A 183 19.37 -4.55 -14.52
CA TYR A 183 19.90 -3.36 -15.21
C TYR A 183 21.41 -3.17 -15.01
N ASP A 184 22.09 -2.63 -16.02
CA ASP A 184 23.53 -2.27 -15.97
C ASP A 184 23.77 -0.93 -15.25
N GLY A 185 22.74 -0.10 -15.19
CA GLY A 185 22.73 1.19 -14.52
C GLY A 185 21.30 1.67 -14.29
N ILE A 186 21.14 2.74 -13.53
CA ILE A 186 19.85 3.41 -13.37
C ILE A 186 20.01 4.91 -13.45
N ALA A 187 18.95 5.64 -13.77
CA ALA A 187 18.91 7.08 -13.55
C ALA A 187 17.55 7.54 -13.03
N LEU A 188 17.53 8.63 -12.25
CA LEU A 188 16.31 9.12 -11.60
C LEU A 188 15.81 10.43 -12.23
N LEU A 189 14.53 10.43 -12.60
CA LEU A 189 13.76 11.64 -12.94
C LEU A 189 13.46 12.46 -11.69
N THR A 190 13.33 13.78 -11.86
CA THR A 190 13.21 14.73 -10.74
C THR A 190 11.95 15.60 -10.79
N TYR A 191 11.05 15.36 -11.74
CA TYR A 191 9.71 15.97 -11.76
C TYR A 191 8.67 14.99 -11.20
N VAL A 192 7.45 15.49 -10.96
CA VAL A 192 6.32 14.74 -10.40
C VAL A 192 5.05 15.00 -11.22
N GLU A 193 4.29 13.96 -11.58
CA GLU A 193 3.09 14.02 -12.43
C GLU A 193 1.79 14.23 -11.62
N ASN A 194 1.64 15.36 -10.93
CA ASN A 194 0.40 15.72 -10.24
C ASN A 194 0.16 17.23 -10.09
N TYR A 195 -1.04 17.60 -9.62
CA TYR A 195 -1.48 18.99 -9.39
C TYR A 195 -1.58 19.38 -7.90
N SER A 196 -0.81 18.74 -7.01
CA SER A 196 -0.93 18.96 -5.56
C SER A 196 -0.41 20.33 -5.08
N LEU A 197 0.48 20.94 -5.86
CA LEU A 197 1.22 22.15 -5.52
C LEU A 197 0.54 23.40 -6.10
N ARG A 198 0.51 24.49 -5.32
CA ARG A 198 -0.08 25.78 -5.71
C ARG A 198 0.97 26.86 -5.98
N PHE A 199 2.13 26.73 -5.33
CA PHE A 199 3.34 27.53 -5.57
C PHE A 199 4.58 26.78 -5.08
N GLU A 200 5.75 27.02 -5.69
CA GLU A 200 6.95 26.16 -5.58
C GLU A 200 7.53 25.98 -4.16
N ASP A 201 7.23 26.92 -3.25
CA ASP A 201 7.70 26.93 -1.86
C ASP A 201 6.60 26.55 -0.86
N GLU A 202 5.50 25.95 -1.31
CA GLU A 202 4.39 25.61 -0.43
C GLU A 202 4.78 24.59 0.65
N PHE A 203 5.67 23.65 0.30
CA PHE A 203 6.09 22.53 1.13
C PHE A 203 7.60 22.57 1.47
N GLY A 204 8.05 21.63 2.29
CA GLY A 204 9.44 21.53 2.79
C GLY A 204 9.61 22.02 4.23
N TYR A 205 8.53 21.95 5.02
CA TYR A 205 8.47 22.34 6.42
C TYR A 205 8.28 21.15 7.35
N SER A 206 8.71 19.95 6.94
CA SER A 206 8.68 18.73 7.75
C SER A 206 9.54 18.88 9.02
N ASP A 207 9.18 18.17 10.09
CA ASP A 207 9.79 18.37 11.42
C ASP A 207 11.33 18.31 11.41
N PRO A 208 11.99 17.30 10.79
CA PRO A 208 13.45 17.25 10.74
C PRO A 208 14.09 18.45 10.04
N ILE A 209 13.46 18.98 8.98
CA ILE A 209 13.97 20.16 8.26
C ILE A 209 13.89 21.39 9.15
N VAL A 210 12.77 21.57 9.85
CA VAL A 210 12.57 22.70 10.76
C VAL A 210 13.54 22.64 11.92
N GLU A 211 13.76 21.46 12.49
CA GLU A 211 14.70 21.22 13.58
C GLU A 211 16.15 21.47 13.16
N ASP A 212 16.60 20.88 12.06
CA ASP A 212 17.95 21.06 11.54
C ASP A 212 18.22 22.53 11.18
N PHE A 213 17.26 23.19 10.52
CA PHE A 213 17.40 24.59 10.18
C PHE A 213 17.46 25.49 11.43
N LYS A 214 16.63 25.20 12.44
CA LYS A 214 16.64 25.91 13.71
C LYS A 214 17.93 25.67 14.48
N GLN A 215 18.46 24.46 14.45
CA GLN A 215 19.74 24.13 15.05
C GLN A 215 20.89 24.90 14.39
N GLN A 216 20.91 24.96 13.05
CA GLN A 216 21.98 25.59 12.28
C GLN A 216 21.92 27.12 12.30
N TYR A 217 20.72 27.70 12.15
CA TYR A 217 20.54 29.13 11.88
C TYR A 217 19.82 29.92 12.99
N LYS A 218 19.35 29.22 14.03
CA LYS A 218 18.63 29.80 15.18
C LYS A 218 17.40 30.61 14.74
N ILE A 219 16.67 30.10 13.75
CA ILE A 219 15.34 30.59 13.36
C ILE A 219 14.39 29.40 13.23
N ASP A 220 13.15 29.58 13.63
CA ASP A 220 12.10 28.60 13.38
C ASP A 220 11.40 28.90 12.05
N LEU A 221 11.57 28.03 11.04
CA LEU A 221 11.04 28.21 9.68
C LEU A 221 9.51 28.40 9.64
N ARG A 222 8.78 27.90 10.64
CA ARG A 222 7.32 27.98 10.68
C ARG A 222 6.83 29.31 11.25
N THR A 223 7.61 29.96 12.11
CA THR A 223 7.15 31.15 12.84
C THR A 223 7.95 32.42 12.58
N GLU A 224 9.19 32.31 12.10
CA GLU A 224 10.09 33.44 11.92
C GLU A 224 10.45 33.67 10.43
N PRO A 225 10.61 34.92 9.98
CA PRO A 225 11.02 35.22 8.61
C PRO A 225 12.52 34.95 8.39
N PHE A 226 12.90 34.71 7.13
CA PHE A 226 14.30 34.66 6.72
C PHE A 226 15.04 35.98 7.01
N ARG A 227 16.35 35.90 7.28
CA ARG A 227 17.23 37.06 7.57
C ARG A 227 18.59 36.92 6.89
N ARG A 228 19.43 37.97 6.96
CA ARG A 228 20.72 38.06 6.24
C ARG A 228 21.69 36.88 6.46
N GLY A 229 21.58 36.14 7.57
CA GLY A 229 22.39 34.95 7.87
C GLY A 229 21.62 33.62 7.86
N ALA A 230 20.36 33.62 7.41
CA ALA A 230 19.48 32.46 7.37
C ALA A 230 18.45 32.72 6.27
N SER A 231 18.85 32.51 5.02
CA SER A 231 18.10 32.90 3.82
C SER A 231 17.27 31.76 3.25
N ARG A 232 16.35 32.07 2.33
CA ARG A 232 15.66 31.06 1.52
C ARG A 232 16.64 30.11 0.82
N ALA A 233 17.75 30.63 0.30
CA ALA A 233 18.75 29.81 -0.37
C ALA A 233 19.41 28.80 0.58
N ASP A 234 19.59 29.15 1.86
CA ASP A 234 20.13 28.24 2.87
C ASP A 234 19.13 27.12 3.18
N TRP A 235 17.84 27.43 3.25
CA TRP A 235 16.79 26.42 3.42
C TRP A 235 16.73 25.45 2.23
N LEU A 236 16.81 25.96 1.00
CA LEU A 236 16.87 25.12 -0.19
C LEU A 236 18.13 24.23 -0.24
N ARG A 237 19.27 24.73 0.25
CA ARG A 237 20.51 23.94 0.38
C ARG A 237 20.39 22.86 1.45
N LEU A 238 19.78 23.16 2.60
CA LEU A 238 19.50 22.13 3.62
C LEU A 238 18.64 21.02 3.02
N ARG A 239 17.53 21.37 2.36
CA ARG A 239 16.68 20.39 1.65
C ARG A 239 17.47 19.58 0.63
N GLY A 240 18.30 20.25 -0.17
CA GLY A 240 19.21 19.62 -1.13
C GLY A 240 20.23 18.66 -0.50
N SER A 241 20.65 18.92 0.73
CA SER A 241 21.62 18.06 1.41
C SER A 241 21.08 16.64 1.68
N TYR A 242 19.76 16.50 1.91
CA TYR A 242 19.12 15.19 2.07
C TYR A 242 19.02 14.43 0.74
N VAL A 243 18.89 15.14 -0.39
CA VAL A 243 18.99 14.54 -1.73
C VAL A 243 20.40 13.97 -1.93
N THR A 244 21.43 14.75 -1.61
CA THR A 244 22.82 14.29 -1.67
C THR A 244 23.07 13.10 -0.72
N ALA A 245 22.46 13.08 0.46
CA ALA A 245 22.54 11.96 1.39
C ALA A 245 21.92 10.68 0.79
N PHE A 246 20.71 10.79 0.25
CA PHE A 246 20.02 9.69 -0.44
C PHE A 246 20.86 9.14 -1.60
N LEU A 247 21.38 10.01 -2.48
CA LEU A 247 22.18 9.56 -3.62
C LEU A 247 23.49 8.87 -3.19
N ARG A 248 24.10 9.32 -2.08
CA ARG A 248 25.30 8.68 -1.52
C ARG A 248 24.97 7.30 -0.95
N GLU A 249 23.87 7.17 -0.22
CA GLU A 249 23.37 5.90 0.31
C GLU A 249 23.03 4.93 -0.84
N LEU A 250 22.30 5.39 -1.86
CA LEU A 250 21.94 4.60 -3.05
C LEU A 250 23.17 4.16 -3.84
N LYS A 251 24.11 5.09 -4.12
CA LYS A 251 25.36 4.76 -4.82
C LYS A 251 26.17 3.71 -4.08
N ALA A 252 26.24 3.78 -2.75
CA ALA A 252 26.97 2.82 -1.94
C ALA A 252 26.38 1.40 -2.05
N GLU A 253 25.06 1.26 -2.11
CA GLU A 253 24.40 -0.04 -2.28
C GLU A 253 24.54 -0.56 -3.72
N LEU A 254 24.30 0.28 -4.74
CA LEU A 254 24.42 -0.11 -6.16
C LEU A 254 25.85 -0.53 -6.54
N ALA A 255 26.87 0.14 -5.98
CA ALA A 255 28.27 -0.17 -6.26
C ALA A 255 28.67 -1.59 -5.83
N LYS A 256 27.97 -2.22 -4.87
CA LYS A 256 28.19 -3.62 -4.48
C LYS A 256 27.85 -4.61 -5.60
N HIS A 257 27.10 -4.16 -6.59
CA HIS A 257 26.61 -4.94 -7.72
C HIS A 257 27.11 -4.41 -9.07
N GLU A 258 28.10 -3.51 -9.07
CA GLU A 258 28.66 -2.87 -10.28
C GLU A 258 27.62 -2.08 -11.11
N ILE A 259 26.54 -1.63 -10.46
CA ILE A 259 25.47 -0.88 -11.12
C ILE A 259 25.77 0.63 -11.06
N LYS A 260 25.65 1.30 -12.21
CA LYS A 260 25.86 2.74 -12.33
C LYS A 260 24.64 3.56 -11.90
N LEU A 261 24.88 4.76 -11.40
CA LEU A 261 23.87 5.73 -10.98
C LEU A 261 23.97 7.01 -11.81
N GLY A 262 22.91 7.34 -12.53
CA GLY A 262 22.72 8.58 -13.24
C GLY A 262 21.68 9.48 -12.59
N MET A 263 21.71 10.77 -12.93
CA MET A 263 20.69 11.74 -12.54
C MET A 263 20.22 12.52 -13.76
N VAL A 264 18.90 12.65 -13.90
CA VAL A 264 18.32 13.49 -14.95
C VAL A 264 18.24 14.93 -14.48
N ILE A 265 18.88 15.82 -15.23
CA ILE A 265 19.12 17.22 -14.88
C ILE A 265 18.25 18.16 -15.72
N ASN A 266 17.68 19.17 -15.06
CA ASN A 266 16.94 20.24 -15.70
C ASN A 266 17.86 21.01 -16.68
N SER A 267 17.43 21.12 -17.93
CA SER A 267 18.23 21.75 -18.98
C SER A 267 18.35 23.28 -18.90
N ASP A 268 17.57 23.95 -18.06
CA ASP A 268 17.59 25.41 -17.91
C ASP A 268 18.23 25.85 -16.59
N THR A 269 17.91 25.12 -15.52
CA THR A 269 18.35 25.40 -14.16
C THR A 269 18.90 24.12 -13.53
N PRO A 270 20.13 23.67 -13.87
CA PRO A 270 20.66 22.36 -13.47
C PRO A 270 20.79 22.14 -11.96
N ARG A 271 20.66 23.21 -11.17
CA ARG A 271 20.73 23.21 -9.70
C ARG A 271 19.33 23.23 -9.04
N LEU A 272 18.27 23.00 -9.82
CA LEU A 272 16.88 22.83 -9.40
C LEU A 272 16.29 21.55 -10.02
N PRO A 273 15.23 20.97 -9.45
CA PRO A 273 14.53 19.85 -10.06
C PRO A 273 13.95 20.18 -11.44
N GLN A 274 13.61 19.14 -12.20
CA GLN A 274 12.91 19.30 -13.47
C GLN A 274 11.50 19.89 -13.27
N SER A 275 11.08 20.71 -14.23
CA SER A 275 9.70 21.16 -14.32
C SER A 275 8.85 20.13 -15.06
N TRP A 276 7.59 19.98 -14.65
CA TRP A 276 6.56 19.26 -15.38
C TRP A 276 5.68 20.26 -16.15
N ASN A 277 5.14 19.88 -17.31
CA ASN A 277 4.63 20.83 -18.32
C ASN A 277 3.17 20.62 -18.77
N VAL A 278 2.33 19.95 -17.96
CA VAL A 278 0.95 19.62 -18.36
C VAL A 278 -0.05 20.22 -17.37
N PRO A 279 -0.90 21.19 -17.74
CA PRO A 279 -0.84 22.02 -18.96
C PRO A 279 0.14 23.21 -18.84
N GLU A 280 0.65 23.45 -17.64
CA GLU A 280 1.50 24.60 -17.28
C GLU A 280 2.87 24.09 -16.79
N LEU A 281 3.89 24.94 -16.86
CA LEU A 281 5.25 24.61 -16.44
C LEU A 281 5.45 24.90 -14.94
N MET A 282 5.72 23.86 -14.14
CA MET A 282 5.91 23.99 -12.68
C MET A 282 6.94 23.00 -12.14
N ILE A 283 7.76 23.42 -11.17
CA ILE A 283 8.63 22.51 -10.40
C ILE A 283 7.79 21.77 -9.35
N THR A 284 7.15 20.67 -9.76
CA THR A 284 6.15 19.95 -8.95
C THR A 284 6.72 19.21 -7.75
N ALA A 285 8.01 18.86 -7.76
CA ALA A 285 8.72 18.38 -6.58
C ALA A 285 8.89 19.47 -5.49
N GLY A 286 8.64 20.74 -5.84
CA GLY A 286 8.94 21.91 -5.02
C GLY A 286 10.39 22.38 -5.20
N SER A 287 10.64 23.64 -4.88
CA SER A 287 11.98 24.22 -4.94
C SER A 287 12.91 23.55 -3.92
N GLN A 288 14.06 23.05 -4.39
CA GLN A 288 15.18 22.58 -3.55
C GLN A 288 16.48 22.59 -4.36
N HIS A 289 17.62 22.70 -3.68
CA HIS A 289 18.92 22.79 -4.36
C HIS A 289 19.42 21.41 -4.78
N MET A 290 19.75 21.25 -6.06
CA MET A 290 20.44 20.07 -6.58
C MET A 290 21.95 20.34 -6.57
N ASP A 291 22.69 19.70 -5.66
CA ASP A 291 24.13 19.94 -5.44
C ASP A 291 25.00 19.14 -6.41
N VAL A 292 24.81 19.40 -7.71
CA VAL A 292 25.51 18.74 -8.81
C VAL A 292 27.03 18.87 -8.67
N ASP A 293 27.51 20.02 -8.16
CA ASP A 293 28.92 20.28 -7.89
C ASP A 293 29.52 19.24 -6.93
N THR A 294 28.82 18.92 -5.84
CA THR A 294 29.25 17.87 -4.90
C THR A 294 29.13 16.48 -5.51
N TRP A 295 28.06 16.19 -6.24
CA TRP A 295 27.84 14.86 -6.83
C TRP A 295 28.96 14.47 -7.80
N VAL A 296 29.39 15.42 -8.63
CA VAL A 296 30.50 15.24 -9.57
C VAL A 296 31.84 15.13 -8.83
N ARG A 297 32.11 16.06 -7.90
CA ARG A 297 33.40 16.11 -7.18
C ARG A 297 33.65 14.85 -6.35
N GLU A 298 32.62 14.27 -5.76
CA GLU A 298 32.71 13.08 -4.90
C GLU A 298 32.47 11.76 -5.67
N GLY A 299 32.13 11.82 -6.97
CA GLY A 299 31.82 10.61 -7.75
C GLY A 299 30.54 9.90 -7.30
N ILE A 300 29.56 10.65 -6.78
CA ILE A 300 28.27 10.09 -6.33
C ILE A 300 27.43 9.66 -7.55
N VAL A 301 27.52 10.42 -8.64
CA VAL A 301 26.76 10.18 -9.88
C VAL A 301 27.73 9.91 -11.03
N ASP A 302 27.50 8.81 -11.74
CA ASP A 302 28.30 8.36 -12.88
C ASP A 302 27.92 9.09 -14.18
N GLU A 303 26.66 9.51 -14.33
CA GLU A 303 26.18 10.21 -15.53
C GLU A 303 25.13 11.28 -15.23
N LEU A 304 25.29 12.47 -15.81
CA LEU A 304 24.30 13.55 -15.78
C LEU A 304 23.57 13.61 -17.13
N LEU A 305 22.26 13.35 -17.12
CA LEU A 305 21.43 13.31 -18.32
C LEU A 305 20.61 14.60 -18.44
N ILE A 306 20.93 15.44 -19.42
CA ILE A 306 20.21 16.72 -19.60
C ILE A 306 18.88 16.47 -20.31
N TYR A 307 17.77 16.79 -19.63
CA TYR A 307 16.42 16.60 -20.15
C TYR A 307 15.44 17.64 -19.61
N GLY A 308 14.48 18.04 -20.45
CA GLY A 308 13.44 19.00 -20.08
C GLY A 308 12.75 19.59 -21.29
N ASN A 309 11.61 20.24 -21.06
CA ASN A 309 10.79 20.87 -22.09
C ASN A 309 11.33 22.25 -22.50
N ASN A 310 12.58 22.33 -22.95
CA ASN A 310 13.26 23.59 -23.23
C ASN A 310 13.94 23.61 -24.60
N SER A 311 14.43 24.78 -25.01
CA SER A 311 15.10 24.94 -26.31
C SER A 311 16.41 24.16 -26.38
N GLY A 312 16.78 23.69 -27.57
CA GLY A 312 18.07 23.03 -27.80
C GLY A 312 19.28 23.91 -27.43
N GLN A 313 19.16 25.24 -27.54
CA GLN A 313 20.20 26.16 -27.09
C GLN A 313 20.40 26.14 -25.57
N SER A 314 19.32 25.97 -24.80
CA SER A 314 19.41 25.86 -23.35
C SER A 314 20.09 24.54 -22.95
N GLN A 315 19.68 23.44 -23.61
CA GLN A 315 20.34 22.15 -23.44
C GLN A 315 21.84 22.22 -23.73
N MET A 316 22.26 22.85 -24.85
CA MET A 316 23.69 23.03 -25.19
C MET A 316 24.45 23.87 -24.17
N ARG A 317 23.84 24.95 -23.66
CA ARG A 317 24.46 25.79 -22.62
C ARG A 317 24.71 25.02 -21.33
N THR A 318 23.70 24.30 -20.86
CA THR A 318 23.80 23.47 -19.65
C THR A 318 24.78 22.32 -19.86
N LEU A 319 24.83 21.76 -21.06
CA LEU A 319 25.80 20.75 -21.46
C LEU A 319 27.23 21.28 -21.36
N ASP A 320 27.51 22.47 -21.89
CA ASP A 320 28.83 23.09 -21.80
C ASP A 320 29.25 23.34 -20.32
N ASP A 321 28.33 23.82 -19.47
CA ASP A 321 28.58 24.06 -18.04
C ASP A 321 28.92 22.75 -17.31
N LEU A 322 28.10 21.72 -17.49
CA LEU A 322 28.28 20.44 -16.82
C LEU A 322 29.49 19.67 -17.34
N GLN A 323 29.81 19.74 -18.63
CA GLN A 323 31.05 19.16 -19.18
C GLN A 323 32.29 19.86 -18.61
N PHE A 324 32.24 21.18 -18.40
CA PHE A 324 33.33 21.89 -17.75
C PHE A 324 33.49 21.45 -16.29
N LEU A 325 32.38 21.31 -15.55
CA LEU A 325 32.36 20.84 -14.16
C LEU A 325 32.91 19.42 -14.02
N ALA A 326 32.53 18.50 -14.93
CA ALA A 326 32.93 17.10 -14.91
C ALA A 326 34.37 16.84 -15.41
N ARG A 327 35.08 17.87 -15.91
CA ARG A 327 36.43 17.71 -16.46
C ARG A 327 37.40 17.15 -15.42
N GLY A 328 38.00 16.01 -15.73
CA GLY A 328 38.97 15.34 -14.85
C GLY A 328 38.33 14.46 -13.78
N THR A 329 37.03 14.21 -13.87
CA THR A 329 36.28 13.24 -13.06
C THR A 329 35.83 12.05 -13.93
N GLU A 330 35.26 11.02 -13.31
CA GLU A 330 34.67 9.87 -14.03
C GLU A 330 33.21 10.11 -14.45
N THR A 331 32.58 11.20 -13.98
CA THR A 331 31.19 11.53 -14.33
C THR A 331 31.07 11.92 -15.81
N SER A 332 30.20 11.25 -16.54
CA SER A 332 29.85 11.61 -17.92
C SER A 332 28.67 12.59 -17.96
N VAL A 333 28.51 13.28 -19.10
CA VAL A 333 27.36 14.18 -19.34
C VAL A 333 26.78 13.88 -20.71
N SER A 334 25.47 13.64 -20.77
CA SER A 334 24.72 13.33 -21.98
C SER A 334 23.47 14.19 -22.11
N VAL A 335 22.80 14.10 -23.27
CA VAL A 335 21.60 14.88 -23.54
C VAL A 335 20.50 14.03 -24.16
N ILE A 336 19.29 14.13 -23.60
CA ILE A 336 18.08 13.54 -24.13
C ILE A 336 17.39 14.56 -25.04
N THR A 337 17.17 14.18 -26.29
CA THR A 337 16.61 15.05 -27.32
C THR A 337 15.79 14.28 -28.33
N SER A 338 14.78 14.93 -28.89
CA SER A 338 13.96 14.35 -29.95
C SER A 338 14.61 14.52 -31.34
N GLY A 339 15.65 15.35 -31.48
CA GLY A 339 16.35 15.60 -32.75
C GLY A 339 17.87 15.47 -32.65
N PRO A 340 18.43 14.26 -32.45
CA PRO A 340 19.86 14.06 -32.24
C PRO A 340 20.71 14.39 -33.48
N PHE A 341 20.14 14.36 -34.68
CA PHE A 341 20.85 14.65 -35.93
C PHE A 341 20.85 16.14 -36.35
N ARG A 342 20.33 17.04 -35.50
CA ARG A 342 20.39 18.49 -35.78
C ARG A 342 21.84 18.95 -35.87
N GLU A 343 22.13 19.85 -36.82
CA GLU A 343 23.50 20.30 -37.10
C GLU A 343 24.26 20.83 -35.87
N GLY A 344 23.56 21.48 -34.94
CA GLY A 344 24.15 21.97 -33.69
C GLY A 344 24.69 20.88 -32.75
N TRP A 345 24.29 19.61 -32.89
CA TRP A 345 24.81 18.51 -32.07
C TRP A 345 26.11 17.91 -32.61
N LYS A 346 26.43 18.11 -33.90
CA LYS A 346 27.62 17.53 -34.54
C LYS A 346 28.93 17.82 -33.78
N PRO A 347 29.22 19.05 -33.31
CA PRO A 347 30.48 19.32 -32.60
C PRO A 347 30.62 18.57 -31.27
N TYR A 348 29.51 18.12 -30.67
CA TYR A 348 29.51 17.31 -29.46
C TYR A 348 29.68 15.83 -29.79
N GLN A 349 28.99 15.35 -30.83
CA GLN A 349 29.09 13.98 -31.33
C GLN A 349 30.51 13.66 -31.83
N GLU A 350 31.15 14.59 -32.55
CA GLU A 350 32.56 14.47 -32.99
C GLU A 350 33.55 14.35 -31.82
N LYS A 351 33.18 14.82 -30.63
CA LYS A 351 33.96 14.66 -29.39
C LYS A 351 33.60 13.37 -28.63
N GLY A 352 32.76 12.52 -29.21
CA GLY A 352 32.34 11.25 -28.64
C GLY A 352 31.22 11.36 -27.59
N MET A 353 30.53 12.50 -27.50
CA MET A 353 29.40 12.64 -26.56
C MET A 353 28.14 11.93 -27.11
N PRO A 354 27.53 10.99 -26.35
CA PRO A 354 26.28 10.36 -26.76
C PRO A 354 25.11 11.35 -26.77
N THR A 355 24.33 11.32 -27.85
CA THR A 355 23.00 11.96 -27.88
C THR A 355 21.92 10.89 -27.77
N ILE A 356 20.97 11.08 -26.85
CA ILE A 356 19.94 10.08 -26.53
C ILE A 356 18.64 10.47 -27.24
N LEU A 357 18.19 9.64 -28.18
CA LEU A 357 16.96 9.83 -28.93
C LEU A 357 15.74 9.50 -28.06
N ALA A 358 14.88 10.48 -27.81
CA ALA A 358 13.57 10.31 -27.16
C ALA A 358 12.42 10.62 -28.12
N VAL A 359 11.74 9.58 -28.59
CA VAL A 359 10.56 9.65 -29.46
C VAL A 359 9.54 8.56 -29.06
N SER A 360 8.30 8.70 -29.52
CA SER A 360 7.18 7.93 -28.95
C SER A 360 6.81 6.66 -29.74
N ASP A 361 7.08 6.61 -31.05
CA ASP A 361 6.50 5.61 -31.95
C ASP A 361 7.48 5.11 -33.02
N ASP A 362 7.06 4.02 -33.70
CA ASP A 362 7.81 3.31 -34.74
C ASP A 362 8.23 4.25 -35.90
N VAL A 363 7.34 5.17 -36.29
CA VAL A 363 7.48 6.11 -37.43
C VAL A 363 8.57 7.13 -37.13
N GLN A 364 8.60 7.67 -35.91
CA GLN A 364 9.61 8.65 -35.50
C GLN A 364 11.00 8.04 -35.38
N HIS A 365 11.12 6.77 -34.94
CA HIS A 365 12.41 6.09 -34.98
C HIS A 365 12.91 5.94 -36.42
N LEU A 366 12.06 5.55 -37.37
CA LEU A 366 12.48 5.38 -38.76
C LEU A 366 12.79 6.71 -39.46
N SER A 367 12.02 7.77 -39.19
CA SER A 367 12.28 9.09 -39.78
C SER A 367 13.48 9.81 -39.17
N ARG A 368 13.88 9.43 -37.94
CA ARG A 368 15.04 9.98 -37.22
C ARG A 368 16.05 8.87 -36.92
N GLY A 369 16.39 8.07 -37.92
CA GLY A 369 17.40 7.01 -37.84
C GLY A 369 18.40 7.06 -39.01
N PHE A 370 19.24 6.04 -39.12
CA PHE A 370 20.31 5.98 -40.12
C PHE A 370 19.88 5.47 -41.50
N VAL A 371 18.64 5.01 -41.66
CA VAL A 371 18.15 4.47 -42.93
C VAL A 371 17.74 5.62 -43.87
N PRO A 372 18.38 5.78 -45.05
CA PRO A 372 18.06 6.86 -45.97
C PRO A 372 16.66 6.70 -46.59
N GLU A 373 16.12 7.78 -47.14
CA GLU A 373 14.84 7.76 -47.87
C GLU A 373 14.83 6.68 -48.97
N GLN A 374 13.69 6.02 -49.11
CA GLN A 374 13.44 4.90 -50.01
C GLN A 374 12.40 5.25 -51.08
N THR A 375 12.36 4.43 -52.13
CA THR A 375 11.33 4.48 -53.19
C THR A 375 10.24 3.43 -52.94
N VAL A 376 9.14 3.47 -53.70
CA VAL A 376 8.01 2.55 -53.52
C VAL A 376 8.39 1.09 -53.77
N GLU A 377 9.39 0.83 -54.62
CA GLU A 377 9.91 -0.51 -54.89
C GLU A 377 10.53 -1.16 -53.65
N ALA A 378 10.99 -0.35 -52.68
CA ALA A 378 11.56 -0.86 -51.44
C ALA A 378 10.55 -1.61 -50.58
N LEU A 379 9.23 -1.42 -50.77
CA LEU A 379 8.18 -2.23 -50.11
C LEU A 379 8.29 -3.73 -50.45
N ALA A 380 8.93 -4.08 -51.58
CA ALA A 380 9.20 -5.46 -51.98
C ALA A 380 10.65 -5.91 -51.71
N SER A 381 11.45 -5.09 -51.02
CA SER A 381 12.84 -5.41 -50.68
C SER A 381 12.93 -6.67 -49.82
N ALA A 382 14.03 -7.42 -49.90
CA ALA A 382 14.32 -8.50 -48.95
C ALA A 382 14.75 -7.95 -47.57
N GLU A 383 15.30 -6.73 -47.54
CA GLU A 383 15.80 -6.06 -46.34
C GLU A 383 14.67 -5.39 -45.56
N LEU A 384 14.44 -5.82 -44.32
CA LEU A 384 13.39 -5.28 -43.45
C LEU A 384 13.54 -3.77 -43.19
N PRO A 385 14.73 -3.22 -42.86
CA PRO A 385 14.87 -1.78 -42.59
C PRO A 385 14.44 -0.89 -43.78
N LEU A 386 14.68 -1.34 -45.01
CA LEU A 386 14.26 -0.61 -46.22
C LEU A 386 12.74 -0.64 -46.38
N ARG A 387 12.10 -1.80 -46.12
CA ARG A 387 10.63 -1.91 -46.12
C ARG A 387 9.99 -1.02 -45.06
N LEU A 388 10.52 -1.03 -43.84
CA LEU A 388 10.03 -0.20 -42.73
C LEU A 388 10.19 1.29 -43.05
N ARG A 389 11.33 1.73 -43.58
CA ARG A 389 11.53 3.13 -43.99
C ARG A 389 10.55 3.55 -45.09
N ALA A 390 10.32 2.71 -46.09
CA ALA A 390 9.32 2.98 -47.12
C ALA A 390 7.88 3.06 -46.54
N LEU A 391 7.52 2.16 -45.61
CA LEU A 391 6.24 2.22 -44.91
C LEU A 391 6.08 3.51 -44.10
N GLN A 392 7.12 3.94 -43.38
CA GLN A 392 7.09 5.22 -42.66
C GLN A 392 6.86 6.39 -43.62
N GLN A 393 7.56 6.44 -44.77
CA GLN A 393 7.34 7.50 -45.77
C GLN A 393 5.91 7.49 -46.34
N VAL A 394 5.28 6.31 -46.46
CA VAL A 394 3.87 6.19 -46.84
C VAL A 394 2.95 6.75 -45.75
N ILE A 395 3.23 6.45 -44.48
CA ILE A 395 2.44 6.93 -43.33
C ILE A 395 2.49 8.46 -43.20
N ASP A 396 3.68 9.05 -43.40
CA ASP A 396 3.89 10.50 -43.34
C ASP A 396 3.45 11.23 -44.62
N GLY A 397 3.11 10.48 -45.67
CA GLY A 397 2.62 11.00 -46.95
C GLY A 397 3.71 11.49 -47.90
N GLU A 398 4.97 11.20 -47.60
CA GLU A 398 6.15 11.49 -48.42
C GLU A 398 6.24 10.53 -49.63
N LEU A 399 5.68 9.32 -49.51
CA LEU A 399 5.67 8.29 -50.55
C LEU A 399 4.23 7.80 -50.82
N LYS A 400 3.89 7.59 -52.09
CA LYS A 400 2.58 7.02 -52.48
C LYS A 400 2.73 5.54 -52.81
N ALA A 401 1.86 4.71 -52.26
CA ALA A 401 1.77 3.28 -52.54
C ALA A 401 0.31 2.87 -52.80
N SER A 402 0.09 1.83 -53.62
CA SER A 402 -1.23 1.23 -53.80
C SER A 402 -1.57 0.32 -52.61
N VAL A 403 -2.87 0.13 -52.34
CA VAL A 403 -3.34 -0.81 -51.31
C VAL A 403 -2.82 -2.23 -51.59
N ASP A 404 -2.79 -2.67 -52.86
CA ASP A 404 -2.28 -3.98 -53.26
C ASP A 404 -0.81 -4.21 -52.86
N ALA A 405 0.00 -3.16 -52.83
CA ALA A 405 1.39 -3.25 -52.38
C ALA A 405 1.51 -3.33 -50.84
N LEU A 406 0.54 -2.79 -50.10
CA LEU A 406 0.56 -2.73 -48.63
C LEU A 406 -0.07 -3.97 -47.97
N ILE A 407 -1.10 -4.58 -48.60
CA ILE A 407 -1.82 -5.73 -48.05
C ILE A 407 -0.91 -6.92 -47.68
N PRO A 408 0.07 -7.34 -48.51
CA PRO A 408 0.95 -8.44 -48.15
C PRO A 408 1.74 -8.19 -46.86
N LEU A 409 2.15 -6.94 -46.63
CA LEU A 409 2.97 -6.53 -45.47
C LEU A 409 2.20 -6.61 -44.15
N ALA A 410 0.86 -6.47 -44.19
CA ALA A 410 0.00 -6.69 -43.03
C ALA A 410 -0.02 -8.15 -42.52
N ASN A 411 0.54 -9.10 -43.30
CA ASN A 411 0.71 -10.50 -42.90
C ASN A 411 2.20 -10.87 -42.72
N SER A 412 3.09 -9.89 -42.57
CA SER A 412 4.52 -10.13 -42.34
C SER A 412 4.77 -10.94 -41.07
N ALA A 413 5.85 -11.71 -41.06
CA ALA A 413 6.36 -12.34 -39.84
C ALA A 413 6.82 -11.30 -38.80
N ASN A 414 7.32 -10.14 -39.25
CA ASN A 414 7.76 -9.08 -38.36
C ASN A 414 6.57 -8.25 -37.86
N LEU A 415 6.50 -8.08 -36.54
CA LEU A 415 5.41 -7.40 -35.85
C LEU A 415 5.33 -5.90 -36.19
N ILE A 416 6.46 -5.20 -36.22
CA ILE A 416 6.52 -3.77 -36.54
C ILE A 416 6.05 -3.52 -37.98
N GLU A 417 6.45 -4.38 -38.92
CA GLU A 417 5.99 -4.32 -40.30
C GLU A 417 4.47 -4.51 -40.41
N ARG A 418 3.88 -5.47 -39.68
CA ARG A 418 2.42 -5.65 -39.63
C ARG A 418 1.72 -4.38 -39.13
N ARG A 419 2.20 -3.79 -38.02
CA ARG A 419 1.66 -2.55 -37.45
C ARG A 419 1.72 -1.41 -38.46
N MET A 420 2.89 -1.15 -39.02
CA MET A 420 3.10 -0.05 -39.95
C MET A 420 2.29 -0.23 -41.25
N ALA A 421 2.17 -1.46 -41.75
CA ALA A 421 1.32 -1.75 -42.89
C ALA A 421 -0.15 -1.42 -42.60
N LEU A 422 -0.68 -1.81 -41.44
CA LEU A 422 -2.04 -1.46 -41.01
C LEU A 422 -2.23 0.06 -40.86
N GLN A 423 -1.24 0.76 -40.31
CA GLN A 423 -1.27 2.22 -40.21
C GLN A 423 -1.28 2.90 -41.59
N ALA A 424 -0.44 2.44 -42.52
CA ALA A 424 -0.40 2.90 -43.91
C ALA A 424 -1.72 2.62 -44.65
N LEU A 425 -2.29 1.43 -44.47
CA LEU A 425 -3.61 1.06 -44.98
C LEU A 425 -4.70 2.01 -44.43
N GLY A 426 -4.66 2.34 -43.14
CA GLY A 426 -5.56 3.31 -42.53
C GLY A 426 -5.43 4.72 -43.11
N LYS A 427 -4.22 5.13 -43.54
CA LYS A 427 -3.97 6.43 -44.20
C LYS A 427 -4.44 6.47 -45.66
N SER A 428 -4.53 5.32 -46.33
CA SER A 428 -4.93 5.23 -47.75
C SER A 428 -6.35 5.74 -48.02
N LYS A 429 -7.26 5.62 -47.04
CA LYS A 429 -8.71 5.91 -47.17
C LYS A 429 -9.42 5.09 -48.25
N ASP A 430 -8.83 3.98 -48.68
CA ASP A 430 -9.41 3.07 -49.66
C ASP A 430 -10.20 1.96 -48.95
N SER A 431 -11.48 1.81 -49.33
CA SER A 431 -12.36 0.77 -48.80
C SER A 431 -11.85 -0.66 -49.00
N ALA A 432 -10.97 -0.90 -49.99
CA ALA A 432 -10.34 -2.20 -50.21
C ALA A 432 -9.44 -2.63 -49.04
N ALA A 433 -8.97 -1.67 -48.22
CA ALA A 433 -8.16 -1.95 -47.04
C ALA A 433 -8.98 -2.49 -45.86
N VAL A 434 -10.29 -2.18 -45.78
CA VAL A 434 -11.12 -2.45 -44.60
C VAL A 434 -11.08 -3.92 -44.16
N PRO A 435 -11.27 -4.93 -45.04
CA PRO A 435 -11.24 -6.33 -44.61
C PRO A 435 -9.89 -6.76 -44.01
N VAL A 436 -8.79 -6.17 -44.48
CA VAL A 436 -7.44 -6.47 -43.97
C VAL A 436 -7.22 -5.80 -42.62
N ILE A 437 -7.69 -4.56 -42.44
CA ILE A 437 -7.64 -3.87 -41.16
C ILE A 437 -8.51 -4.59 -40.12
N GLU A 438 -9.75 -4.98 -40.48
CA GLU A 438 -10.63 -5.74 -39.59
C GLU A 438 -10.03 -7.09 -39.19
N LYS A 439 -9.33 -7.77 -40.10
CA LYS A 439 -8.57 -9.00 -39.78
C LYS A 439 -7.47 -8.73 -38.74
N GLY A 440 -6.81 -7.58 -38.79
CA GLY A 440 -5.77 -7.16 -37.84
C GLY A 440 -6.26 -7.06 -36.39
N LEU A 441 -7.56 -6.87 -36.16
CA LEU A 441 -8.14 -6.89 -34.81
C LEU A 441 -8.06 -8.26 -34.12
N ALA A 442 -7.76 -9.32 -34.87
CA ALA A 442 -7.58 -10.67 -34.35
C ALA A 442 -6.11 -11.12 -34.32
N ASP A 443 -5.15 -10.21 -34.55
CA ASP A 443 -3.72 -10.53 -34.46
C ASP A 443 -3.37 -11.00 -33.04
N PRO A 444 -2.49 -12.01 -32.90
CA PRO A 444 -2.04 -12.47 -31.57
C PRO A 444 -1.41 -11.35 -30.74
N GLU A 445 -0.79 -10.36 -31.38
CA GLU A 445 -0.04 -9.31 -30.71
C GLU A 445 -0.92 -8.10 -30.40
N ASN A 446 -0.95 -7.69 -29.13
CA ASN A 446 -1.80 -6.58 -28.68
C ASN A 446 -1.49 -5.28 -29.40
N GLY A 447 -0.20 -4.94 -29.56
CA GLY A 447 0.23 -3.78 -30.32
C GLY A 447 -0.31 -3.76 -31.77
N VAL A 448 -0.47 -4.92 -32.42
CA VAL A 448 -1.03 -4.98 -33.78
C VAL A 448 -2.54 -4.72 -33.75
N ARG A 449 -3.26 -5.30 -32.78
CA ARG A 449 -4.71 -5.06 -32.59
C ARG A 449 -5.01 -3.59 -32.32
N CYS A 450 -4.21 -2.91 -31.48
CA CYS A 450 -4.35 -1.49 -31.19
C CYS A 450 -4.22 -0.63 -32.46
N VAL A 451 -3.20 -0.91 -33.29
CA VAL A 451 -2.99 -0.18 -34.55
C VAL A 451 -4.10 -0.49 -35.58
N ALA A 452 -4.58 -1.74 -35.64
CA ALA A 452 -5.75 -2.09 -36.46
C ALA A 452 -6.98 -1.24 -36.05
N ALA A 453 -7.26 -1.12 -34.75
CA ALA A 453 -8.35 -0.28 -34.26
C ALA A 453 -8.16 1.20 -34.65
N LEU A 454 -6.96 1.75 -34.46
CA LEU A 454 -6.66 3.14 -34.83
C LEU A 454 -6.68 3.37 -36.36
N ALA A 455 -6.38 2.36 -37.17
CA ALA A 455 -6.52 2.41 -38.62
C ALA A 455 -8.00 2.44 -39.05
N LEU A 456 -8.88 1.69 -38.37
CA LEU A 456 -10.33 1.77 -38.57
C LEU A 456 -10.90 3.14 -38.19
N ALA A 457 -10.23 3.91 -37.33
CA ALA A 457 -10.63 5.29 -37.06
C ALA A 457 -10.50 6.22 -38.27
N GLN A 458 -9.73 5.82 -39.29
CA GLN A 458 -9.45 6.61 -40.49
C GLN A 458 -10.04 5.97 -41.76
N THR A 459 -10.05 4.64 -41.84
CA THR A 459 -10.58 3.86 -42.97
C THR A 459 -11.47 2.73 -42.43
N HIS A 460 -12.79 2.88 -42.55
CA HIS A 460 -13.79 1.98 -41.97
C HIS A 460 -14.88 1.59 -42.98
N GLY A 461 -15.58 0.50 -42.68
CA GLY A 461 -16.78 0.04 -43.37
C GLY A 461 -17.98 -0.10 -42.42
N ALA A 462 -19.12 -0.54 -42.96
CA ALA A 462 -20.36 -0.69 -42.20
C ALA A 462 -20.27 -1.72 -41.05
N SER A 463 -19.36 -2.70 -41.15
CA SER A 463 -19.11 -3.75 -40.14
C SER A 463 -18.12 -3.34 -39.05
N SER A 464 -17.37 -2.25 -39.22
CA SER A 464 -16.18 -2.00 -38.41
C SER A 464 -16.50 -1.72 -36.94
N ALA A 465 -17.65 -1.13 -36.64
CA ALA A 465 -18.09 -0.95 -35.25
C ALA A 465 -18.29 -2.29 -34.54
N ARG A 466 -18.94 -3.25 -35.21
CA ARG A 466 -19.15 -4.61 -34.69
C ARG A 466 -17.83 -5.36 -34.53
N ALA A 467 -16.93 -5.22 -35.50
CA ALA A 467 -15.61 -5.84 -35.45
C ALA A 467 -14.79 -5.32 -34.25
N LEU A 468 -14.82 -4.00 -34.00
CA LEU A 468 -14.16 -3.39 -32.83
C LEU A 468 -14.74 -3.90 -31.50
N LEU A 469 -16.07 -3.95 -31.37
CA LEU A 469 -16.72 -4.44 -30.16
C LEU A 469 -16.42 -5.94 -29.92
N ALA A 470 -16.45 -6.76 -30.96
CA ALA A 470 -16.09 -8.18 -30.88
C ALA A 470 -14.62 -8.39 -30.50
N ALA A 471 -13.71 -7.50 -30.94
CA ALA A 471 -12.31 -7.55 -30.53
C ALA A 471 -12.14 -7.23 -29.03
N VAL A 472 -12.88 -6.25 -28.53
CA VAL A 472 -12.92 -5.92 -27.08
C VAL A 472 -13.48 -7.08 -26.26
N GLU A 473 -14.53 -7.74 -26.73
CA GLU A 473 -15.10 -8.92 -26.07
C GLU A 473 -14.08 -10.06 -25.98
N LYS A 474 -13.39 -10.35 -27.08
CA LYS A 474 -12.48 -11.49 -27.17
C LYS A 474 -11.18 -11.29 -26.38
N GLN A 475 -10.55 -10.11 -26.50
CA GLN A 475 -9.19 -9.83 -26.01
C GLN A 475 -9.00 -8.38 -25.53
N GLY A 476 -10.07 -7.72 -25.08
CA GLY A 476 -10.05 -6.32 -24.64
C GLY A 476 -9.34 -6.12 -23.32
N ASN A 477 -8.01 -6.05 -23.34
CA ASN A 477 -7.24 -5.43 -22.26
C ASN A 477 -7.48 -3.90 -22.24
N HIS A 478 -6.89 -3.20 -21.27
CA HIS A 478 -7.07 -1.75 -21.12
C HIS A 478 -6.79 -1.00 -22.44
N MET A 479 -5.65 -1.30 -23.07
CA MET A 479 -5.16 -0.57 -24.25
C MET A 479 -5.98 -0.79 -25.52
N LEU A 480 -6.32 -2.04 -25.83
CA LEU A 480 -7.17 -2.31 -26.99
C LEU A 480 -8.52 -1.62 -26.83
N ARG A 481 -9.06 -1.58 -25.60
CA ARG A 481 -10.33 -0.91 -25.32
C ARG A 481 -10.23 0.61 -25.51
N GLU A 482 -9.18 1.27 -25.04
CA GLU A 482 -8.97 2.70 -25.31
C GLU A 482 -8.86 3.00 -26.82
N CYS A 483 -8.08 2.21 -27.56
CA CYS A 483 -7.97 2.35 -29.02
C CYS A 483 -9.31 2.10 -29.73
N ALA A 484 -10.07 1.10 -29.32
CA ALA A 484 -11.40 0.83 -29.85
C ALA A 484 -12.37 1.99 -29.57
N ILE A 485 -12.35 2.56 -28.36
CA ILE A 485 -13.17 3.74 -28.01
C ILE A 485 -12.82 4.94 -28.91
N ILE A 486 -11.53 5.21 -29.13
CA ILE A 486 -11.05 6.26 -30.05
C ILE A 486 -11.59 6.02 -31.47
N ALA A 487 -11.50 4.78 -31.95
CA ALA A 487 -11.96 4.41 -33.29
C ALA A 487 -13.48 4.54 -33.44
N LEU A 488 -14.26 3.97 -32.51
CA LEU A 488 -15.71 4.02 -32.48
C LEU A 488 -16.25 5.46 -32.49
N ARG A 489 -15.56 6.39 -31.81
CA ARG A 489 -15.93 7.82 -31.79
C ARG A 489 -15.67 8.53 -33.13
N ARG A 490 -14.76 8.00 -33.96
CA ARG A 490 -14.36 8.60 -35.24
C ARG A 490 -15.07 8.00 -36.45
N ILE A 491 -15.68 6.82 -36.33
CA ILE A 491 -16.50 6.23 -37.38
C ILE A 491 -17.65 7.19 -37.74
N GLN A 492 -17.81 7.45 -39.04
CA GLN A 492 -18.87 8.30 -39.59
C GLN A 492 -19.66 7.57 -40.68
N PRO A 493 -21.01 7.67 -40.69
CA PRO A 493 -21.83 8.26 -39.63
C PRO A 493 -21.69 7.48 -38.30
N MET A 494 -21.86 8.16 -37.16
CA MET A 494 -21.69 7.53 -35.84
C MET A 494 -22.63 6.31 -35.69
N PRO A 495 -22.14 5.13 -35.28
CA PRO A 495 -22.93 3.90 -35.21
C PRO A 495 -23.84 3.86 -33.97
N LEU A 496 -24.78 4.80 -33.87
CA LEU A 496 -25.60 5.03 -32.67
C LEU A 496 -26.44 3.82 -32.26
N GLU A 497 -27.04 3.11 -33.22
CA GLU A 497 -27.89 1.94 -32.94
C GLU A 497 -27.06 0.77 -32.37
N GLU A 498 -25.97 0.42 -33.05
CA GLU A 498 -25.04 -0.63 -32.62
C GLU A 498 -24.47 -0.33 -31.23
N LEU A 499 -24.00 0.91 -31.00
CA LEU A 499 -23.43 1.33 -29.73
C LEU A 499 -24.48 1.37 -28.61
N SER A 500 -25.69 1.89 -28.87
CA SER A 500 -26.75 1.92 -27.85
C SER A 500 -27.21 0.52 -27.47
N SER A 501 -27.31 -0.38 -28.45
CA SER A 501 -27.62 -1.79 -28.21
C SER A 501 -26.53 -2.47 -27.38
N ALA A 502 -25.26 -2.34 -27.78
CA ALA A 502 -24.14 -2.94 -27.08
C ALA A 502 -23.98 -2.40 -25.65
N ALA A 503 -24.19 -1.10 -25.44
CA ALA A 503 -24.12 -0.47 -24.12
C ALA A 503 -25.13 -1.03 -23.10
N LEU A 504 -26.25 -1.59 -23.59
CA LEU A 504 -27.34 -2.06 -22.74
C LEU A 504 -27.48 -3.59 -22.68
N THR A 505 -27.06 -4.29 -23.73
CA THR A 505 -27.40 -5.71 -23.93
C THR A 505 -26.20 -6.64 -24.04
N ALA A 506 -24.97 -6.13 -24.18
CA ALA A 506 -23.79 -6.99 -24.27
C ALA A 506 -23.52 -7.70 -22.93
N ASP A 507 -23.25 -9.00 -22.98
CA ASP A 507 -22.94 -9.80 -21.79
C ASP A 507 -21.62 -9.35 -21.13
N ASP A 508 -20.62 -9.02 -21.94
CA ASP A 508 -19.31 -8.55 -21.48
C ASP A 508 -19.34 -7.08 -21.04
N ALA A 509 -18.96 -6.83 -19.78
CA ALA A 509 -18.91 -5.50 -19.19
C ALA A 509 -17.94 -4.53 -19.90
N ARG A 510 -16.86 -5.03 -20.49
CA ARG A 510 -15.88 -4.22 -21.23
C ARG A 510 -16.46 -3.70 -22.53
N VAL A 511 -17.33 -4.48 -23.16
CA VAL A 511 -18.09 -4.08 -24.36
C VAL A 511 -19.11 -3.02 -23.99
N ARG A 512 -19.88 -3.23 -22.90
CA ARG A 512 -20.83 -2.22 -22.40
C ARG A 512 -20.12 -0.92 -22.05
N GLU A 513 -18.97 -0.99 -21.38
CA GLU A 513 -18.13 0.17 -21.07
C GLU A 513 -17.65 0.89 -22.33
N ALA A 514 -17.03 0.17 -23.27
CA ALA A 514 -16.53 0.76 -24.51
C ALA A 514 -17.64 1.47 -25.28
N ALA A 515 -18.80 0.82 -25.41
CA ALA A 515 -19.95 1.39 -26.08
C ALA A 515 -20.47 2.66 -25.37
N MET A 516 -20.68 2.60 -24.04
CA MET A 516 -21.15 3.74 -23.25
C MET A 516 -20.19 4.93 -23.31
N ARG A 517 -18.89 4.68 -23.17
CA ARG A 517 -17.83 5.70 -23.28
C ARG A 517 -17.73 6.29 -24.68
N SER A 518 -18.00 5.52 -25.73
CA SER A 518 -18.00 6.03 -27.10
C SER A 518 -19.19 6.95 -27.39
N LEU A 519 -20.34 6.71 -26.77
CA LEU A 519 -21.53 7.57 -26.88
C LEU A 519 -21.38 8.90 -26.11
N MET A 520 -20.73 8.87 -24.95
CA MET A 520 -20.68 9.95 -23.96
C MET A 520 -20.29 11.35 -24.47
N PRO A 521 -19.23 11.56 -25.30
CA PRO A 521 -18.86 12.90 -25.76
C PRO A 521 -19.88 13.54 -26.72
N ASN A 522 -20.69 12.72 -27.38
CA ASN A 522 -21.69 13.14 -28.35
C ASN A 522 -23.12 13.04 -27.79
N ALA A 523 -23.27 12.97 -26.46
CA ALA A 523 -24.57 12.78 -25.81
C ALA A 523 -25.61 13.82 -26.28
N THR A 524 -26.78 13.31 -26.67
CA THR A 524 -27.95 14.11 -27.09
C THR A 524 -29.20 13.58 -26.41
N ILE A 525 -30.29 14.34 -26.48
CA ILE A 525 -31.56 13.97 -25.86
C ILE A 525 -32.12 12.63 -26.37
N VAL A 526 -31.82 12.24 -27.62
CA VAL A 526 -32.26 10.96 -28.20
C VAL A 526 -31.66 9.76 -27.45
N MET A 527 -30.49 9.92 -26.86
CA MET A 527 -29.80 8.89 -26.08
C MET A 527 -30.14 8.91 -24.59
N LEU A 528 -31.05 9.79 -24.15
CA LEU A 528 -31.47 9.85 -22.75
C LEU A 528 -31.94 8.49 -22.19
N PRO A 529 -32.74 7.69 -22.92
CA PRO A 529 -33.12 6.35 -22.44
C PRO A 529 -31.91 5.42 -22.24
N THR A 530 -30.92 5.50 -23.14
CA THR A 530 -29.68 4.70 -23.06
C THR A 530 -28.88 5.06 -21.82
N PHE A 531 -28.64 6.35 -21.56
CA PHE A 531 -27.87 6.76 -20.38
C PHE A 531 -28.64 6.54 -19.08
N LYS A 532 -29.96 6.73 -19.08
CA LYS A 532 -30.80 6.41 -17.92
C LYS A 532 -30.71 4.93 -17.55
N ALA A 533 -30.81 4.03 -18.53
CA ALA A 533 -30.63 2.60 -18.28
C ALA A 533 -29.19 2.24 -17.88
N GLY A 534 -28.19 2.94 -18.44
CA GLY A 534 -26.78 2.78 -18.09
C GLY A 534 -26.43 3.04 -16.62
N LEU A 535 -27.20 3.88 -15.93
CA LEU A 535 -27.06 4.11 -14.48
C LEU A 535 -27.39 2.87 -13.64
N GLU A 536 -28.09 1.89 -14.22
CA GLU A 536 -28.49 0.65 -13.55
C GLU A 536 -27.56 -0.53 -13.91
N ASP A 537 -26.45 -0.29 -14.62
CA ASP A 537 -25.49 -1.35 -14.94
C ASP A 537 -24.91 -1.96 -13.66
N THR A 538 -24.74 -3.27 -13.66
CA THR A 538 -24.06 -4.03 -12.61
C THR A 538 -22.63 -3.54 -12.30
N LYS A 539 -21.93 -2.99 -13.29
CA LYS A 539 -20.54 -2.51 -13.15
C LYS A 539 -20.49 -1.00 -12.97
N ARG A 540 -19.53 -0.54 -12.15
CA ARG A 540 -19.34 0.87 -11.81
C ARG A 540 -19.08 1.76 -13.02
N PHE A 541 -18.22 1.34 -13.95
CA PHE A 541 -17.79 2.23 -15.04
C PHE A 541 -18.97 2.64 -15.95
N PRO A 542 -19.79 1.72 -16.51
CA PRO A 542 -20.93 2.15 -17.32
C PRO A 542 -21.87 3.13 -16.58
N ARG A 543 -22.12 2.92 -15.27
CA ARG A 543 -22.88 3.88 -14.44
C ARG A 543 -22.19 5.25 -14.37
N PHE A 544 -20.88 5.27 -14.15
CA PHE A 544 -20.07 6.49 -14.11
C PHE A 544 -20.12 7.25 -15.46
N ALA A 545 -19.91 6.55 -16.57
CA ALA A 545 -19.96 7.14 -17.92
C ALA A 545 -21.37 7.63 -18.27
N ALA A 546 -22.42 6.93 -17.84
CA ALA A 546 -23.80 7.35 -18.00
C ALA A 546 -24.10 8.65 -17.24
N ALA A 547 -23.65 8.76 -15.98
CA ALA A 547 -23.78 9.99 -15.20
C ALA A 547 -23.06 11.18 -15.89
N GLU A 548 -21.86 10.97 -16.42
CA GLU A 548 -21.16 12.01 -17.20
C GLU A 548 -21.92 12.39 -18.49
N ALA A 549 -22.41 11.40 -19.23
CA ALA A 549 -23.14 11.61 -20.47
C ALA A 549 -24.44 12.39 -20.24
N LEU A 550 -25.16 12.13 -19.16
CA LEU A 550 -26.35 12.89 -18.76
C LEU A 550 -26.01 14.38 -18.52
N GLY A 551 -24.85 14.68 -17.93
CA GLY A 551 -24.35 16.05 -17.79
C GLY A 551 -23.99 16.73 -19.12
N ASN A 552 -23.71 15.94 -20.16
CA ASN A 552 -23.43 16.45 -21.50
C ASN A 552 -24.68 16.74 -22.34
N ILE A 553 -25.83 16.15 -22.00
CA ILE A 553 -27.10 16.48 -22.65
C ILE A 553 -27.47 17.94 -22.35
N ARG A 554 -27.55 18.76 -23.40
CA ARG A 554 -27.89 20.18 -23.31
C ARG A 554 -29.41 20.36 -23.11
N LYS A 555 -29.82 21.39 -22.36
CA LYS A 555 -31.21 21.88 -22.27
C LYS A 555 -32.24 20.84 -21.83
N SER A 556 -31.85 19.88 -20.98
CA SER A 556 -32.73 18.79 -20.54
C SER A 556 -33.02 18.85 -19.03
N PRO A 557 -34.22 19.32 -18.63
CA PRO A 557 -34.68 19.22 -17.25
C PRO A 557 -34.67 17.77 -16.74
N GLU A 558 -35.14 16.82 -17.56
CA GLU A 558 -35.20 15.39 -17.19
C GLU A 558 -33.82 14.80 -16.90
N ALA A 559 -32.81 15.07 -17.75
CA ALA A 559 -31.44 14.60 -17.49
C ALA A 559 -30.88 15.19 -16.18
N THR A 560 -31.22 16.44 -15.88
CA THR A 560 -30.79 17.15 -14.67
C THR A 560 -31.43 16.55 -13.41
N GLU A 561 -32.73 16.25 -13.47
CA GLU A 561 -33.45 15.59 -12.36
C GLU A 561 -32.94 14.17 -12.09
N ILE A 562 -32.59 13.42 -13.15
CA ILE A 562 -31.94 12.11 -13.02
C ILE A 562 -30.61 12.27 -12.27
N LEU A 563 -29.76 13.23 -12.66
CA LEU A 563 -28.48 13.47 -11.97
C LEU A 563 -28.64 13.84 -10.49
N MET A 564 -29.65 14.66 -10.14
CA MET A 564 -29.96 14.97 -8.75
C MET A 564 -30.37 13.73 -7.93
N THR A 565 -30.97 12.74 -8.59
CA THR A 565 -31.27 11.44 -7.98
C THR A 565 -30.00 10.58 -7.88
N THR A 566 -29.18 10.55 -8.93
CA THR A 566 -27.90 9.81 -8.96
C THR A 566 -26.93 10.28 -7.87
N LEU A 567 -26.94 11.57 -7.50
CA LEU A 567 -26.15 12.14 -6.41
C LEU A 567 -26.41 11.45 -5.04
N LYS A 568 -27.52 10.72 -4.91
CA LYS A 568 -27.92 10.01 -3.68
C LYS A 568 -27.63 8.51 -3.71
N GLN A 569 -27.02 7.99 -4.78
CA GLN A 569 -26.64 6.57 -4.86
C GLN A 569 -25.55 6.20 -3.85
N GLU A 570 -25.47 4.91 -3.52
CA GLU A 570 -24.47 4.37 -2.58
C GLU A 570 -23.05 4.37 -3.15
N ASP A 571 -22.89 4.16 -4.46
CA ASP A 571 -21.58 4.16 -5.11
C ASP A 571 -21.03 5.59 -5.18
N VAL A 572 -20.09 5.90 -4.28
CA VAL A 572 -19.50 7.23 -4.13
C VAL A 572 -18.84 7.74 -5.42
N ALA A 573 -18.28 6.87 -6.26
CA ALA A 573 -17.68 7.32 -7.53
C ALA A 573 -18.74 7.84 -8.50
N VAL A 574 -19.90 7.16 -8.56
CA VAL A 574 -21.02 7.55 -9.42
C VAL A 574 -21.72 8.80 -8.86
N ALA A 575 -21.92 8.87 -7.54
CA ALA A 575 -22.50 10.03 -6.87
C ALA A 575 -21.63 11.29 -7.07
N ASN A 576 -20.32 11.19 -6.88
CA ASN A 576 -19.39 12.29 -7.11
C ASN A 576 -19.32 12.70 -8.60
N ARG A 577 -19.41 11.74 -9.54
CA ARG A 577 -19.54 12.07 -10.96
C ARG A 577 -20.85 12.81 -11.26
N ALA A 578 -21.95 12.44 -10.62
CA ALA A 578 -23.19 13.20 -10.75
C ALA A 578 -23.02 14.63 -10.23
N ALA A 579 -22.29 14.83 -9.12
CA ALA A 579 -21.98 16.17 -8.61
C ALA A 579 -21.20 17.00 -9.64
N VAL A 580 -20.12 16.47 -10.22
CA VAL A 580 -19.34 17.14 -11.28
C VAL A 580 -20.23 17.50 -12.48
N SER A 581 -21.10 16.56 -12.89
CA SER A 581 -22.01 16.75 -14.03
C SER A 581 -23.03 17.86 -13.77
N LEU A 582 -23.56 17.94 -12.54
CA LEU A 582 -24.45 19.02 -12.09
C LEU A 582 -23.74 20.38 -12.04
N GLY A 583 -22.48 20.41 -11.59
CA GLY A 583 -21.64 21.62 -11.66
C GLY A 583 -21.46 22.12 -13.10
N LEU A 584 -21.16 21.21 -14.03
CA LEU A 584 -21.06 21.54 -15.46
C LEU A 584 -22.37 22.08 -16.04
N VAL A 585 -23.51 21.48 -15.68
CA VAL A 585 -24.85 21.96 -16.05
C VAL A 585 -25.07 23.39 -15.52
N ALA A 586 -24.76 23.63 -14.25
CA ALA A 586 -24.91 24.95 -13.63
C ALA A 586 -24.02 26.02 -14.29
N LYS A 587 -22.78 25.67 -14.63
CA LYS A 587 -21.80 26.55 -15.29
C LYS A 587 -22.25 27.01 -16.68
N ARG A 588 -22.95 26.15 -17.43
CA ARG A 588 -23.48 26.50 -18.77
C ARG A 588 -24.60 27.54 -18.71
N ASN A 589 -25.25 27.70 -17.56
CA ASN A 589 -26.30 28.70 -17.29
C ASN A 589 -27.39 28.75 -18.37
N GLU A 590 -27.93 27.58 -18.73
CA GLU A 590 -28.92 27.45 -19.81
C GLU A 590 -30.31 27.95 -19.37
N PRO A 591 -31.03 28.77 -20.17
CA PRO A 591 -32.32 29.33 -19.80
C PRO A 591 -33.38 28.28 -19.41
N GLU A 592 -33.37 27.14 -20.09
CA GLU A 592 -34.29 26.02 -19.89
C GLU A 592 -34.15 25.38 -18.49
N LEU A 593 -33.00 25.53 -17.84
CA LEU A 593 -32.67 24.94 -16.54
C LEU A 593 -32.70 25.96 -15.39
N LYS A 594 -33.05 27.22 -15.67
CA LYS A 594 -33.06 28.30 -14.68
C LYS A 594 -33.91 27.99 -13.45
N ALA A 595 -35.04 27.30 -13.64
CA ALA A 595 -35.93 26.91 -12.55
C ALA A 595 -35.36 25.78 -11.67
N LEU A 596 -34.47 24.94 -12.21
CA LEU A 596 -33.82 23.85 -11.49
C LEU A 596 -32.55 24.30 -10.77
N ARG A 597 -31.91 25.39 -11.20
CA ARG A 597 -30.65 25.87 -10.64
C ARG A 597 -30.63 25.94 -9.09
N PRO A 598 -31.64 26.52 -8.40
CA PRO A 598 -31.66 26.52 -6.93
C PRO A 598 -31.72 25.11 -6.33
N GLN A 599 -32.47 24.21 -6.96
CA GLN A 599 -32.63 22.82 -6.49
C GLN A 599 -31.34 22.01 -6.68
N ILE A 600 -30.59 22.28 -7.76
CA ILE A 600 -29.26 21.68 -7.98
C ILE A 600 -28.30 22.13 -6.88
N LEU A 601 -28.25 23.44 -6.59
CA LEU A 601 -27.39 23.99 -5.54
C LEU A 601 -27.73 23.39 -4.17
N GLU A 602 -29.02 23.32 -3.84
CA GLU A 602 -29.49 22.69 -2.59
C GLU A 602 -29.09 21.21 -2.50
N ALA A 603 -29.22 20.45 -3.60
CA ALA A 603 -28.82 19.05 -3.64
C ALA A 603 -27.31 18.86 -3.44
N LEU A 604 -26.48 19.71 -4.06
CA LEU A 604 -25.03 19.70 -3.87
C LEU A 604 -24.63 20.12 -2.45
N LEU A 605 -25.28 21.14 -1.88
CA LEU A 605 -25.05 21.53 -0.49
C LEU A 605 -25.42 20.39 0.46
N ALA A 606 -26.55 19.72 0.26
CA ALA A 606 -26.93 18.56 1.06
C ALA A 606 -25.89 17.42 0.96
N ALA A 607 -25.36 17.17 -0.24
CA ALA A 607 -24.26 16.23 -0.43
C ALA A 607 -22.98 16.68 0.32
N PHE A 608 -22.64 17.97 0.26
CA PHE A 608 -21.49 18.52 0.97
C PHE A 608 -21.60 18.36 2.50
N HIS A 609 -22.78 18.62 3.06
CA HIS A 609 -23.06 18.48 4.50
C HIS A 609 -22.88 17.05 5.01
N ARG A 610 -23.07 16.03 4.17
CA ARG A 610 -22.84 14.62 4.55
C ARG A 610 -21.39 14.36 4.95
N HIS A 611 -20.42 15.11 4.42
CA HIS A 611 -19.00 14.96 4.76
C HIS A 611 -18.63 15.48 6.16
N SER A 612 -19.60 15.99 6.93
CA SER A 612 -19.48 16.09 8.39
C SER A 612 -19.25 14.73 9.05
N ASN A 613 -19.73 13.64 8.43
CA ASN A 613 -19.48 12.28 8.85
C ASN A 613 -18.11 11.78 8.33
N ARG A 614 -17.23 11.35 9.25
CA ARG A 614 -15.91 10.79 8.90
C ARG A 614 -15.96 9.35 8.38
N ALA A 615 -17.08 8.65 8.57
CA ALA A 615 -17.22 7.24 8.20
C ALA A 615 -17.64 7.01 6.73
N LEU A 616 -17.76 8.07 5.92
CA LEU A 616 -18.04 7.91 4.49
C LEU A 616 -16.83 7.31 3.76
N LEU A 617 -17.07 6.45 2.77
CA LEU A 617 -16.00 5.86 1.94
C LEU A 617 -15.19 6.92 1.19
N ASP A 618 -15.77 8.07 0.90
CA ASP A 618 -15.15 9.23 0.27
C ASP A 618 -14.89 10.38 1.25
N ALA A 619 -14.84 10.12 2.56
CA ALA A 619 -14.67 11.13 3.59
C ALA A 619 -13.43 12.02 3.40
N ASP A 620 -12.38 11.49 2.75
CA ASP A 620 -11.11 12.18 2.58
C ASP A 620 -10.99 12.93 1.26
N TRP A 621 -11.91 12.73 0.29
CA TRP A 621 -11.83 13.38 -1.04
C TRP A 621 -13.16 13.83 -1.64
N GLY A 622 -14.29 13.19 -1.36
CA GLY A 622 -15.59 13.51 -1.99
C GLY A 622 -16.05 14.94 -1.73
N TRP A 623 -15.75 15.47 -0.53
CA TRP A 623 -16.03 16.86 -0.17
C TRP A 623 -15.37 17.86 -1.14
N ARG A 624 -14.19 17.54 -1.67
CA ARG A 624 -13.48 18.36 -2.67
C ARG A 624 -14.25 18.38 -3.97
N VAL A 625 -14.74 17.23 -4.41
CA VAL A 625 -15.47 17.06 -5.67
C VAL A 625 -16.80 17.82 -5.62
N VAL A 626 -17.58 17.58 -4.57
CA VAL A 626 -18.88 18.26 -4.38
C VAL A 626 -18.67 19.76 -4.17
N GLY A 627 -17.67 20.16 -3.37
CA GLY A 627 -17.32 21.56 -3.17
C GLY A 627 -16.93 22.28 -4.46
N ASN A 628 -16.12 21.65 -5.31
CA ASN A 628 -15.76 22.20 -6.62
C ASN A 628 -16.97 22.32 -7.56
N ALA A 629 -17.90 21.36 -7.52
CA ALA A 629 -19.15 21.44 -8.27
C ALA A 629 -20.04 22.60 -7.78
N ILE A 630 -20.03 22.91 -6.48
CA ILE A 630 -20.70 24.10 -5.93
C ILE A 630 -20.02 25.38 -6.45
N LEU A 631 -18.69 25.43 -6.49
CA LEU A 631 -17.95 26.59 -7.04
C LEU A 631 -18.24 26.88 -8.52
N ASP A 632 -18.67 25.89 -9.31
CA ASP A 632 -19.10 26.11 -10.69
C ASP A 632 -20.41 26.93 -10.82
N PHE A 633 -21.10 27.21 -9.71
CA PHE A 633 -22.19 28.20 -9.66
C PHE A 633 -21.68 29.66 -9.68
N GLY A 634 -20.37 29.89 -9.58
CA GLY A 634 -19.79 31.22 -9.44
C GLY A 634 -19.96 31.77 -8.03
N GLU A 635 -20.19 33.08 -7.91
CA GLU A 635 -20.23 33.75 -6.59
C GLU A 635 -21.35 33.22 -5.69
N GLU A 636 -22.48 32.80 -6.27
CA GLU A 636 -23.59 32.16 -5.54
C GLU A 636 -23.14 30.92 -4.76
N GLY A 637 -22.36 30.04 -5.40
CA GLY A 637 -21.85 28.84 -4.75
C GLY A 637 -20.69 29.13 -3.80
N ALA A 638 -19.83 30.09 -4.16
CA ALA A 638 -18.74 30.53 -3.29
C ALA A 638 -19.27 31.11 -1.97
N GLU A 639 -20.32 31.93 -2.02
CA GLU A 639 -20.94 32.50 -0.83
C GLU A 639 -21.61 31.44 0.04
N ALA A 640 -22.30 30.46 -0.57
CA ALA A 640 -22.88 29.35 0.17
C ALA A 640 -21.83 28.54 0.96
N LEU A 641 -20.63 28.35 0.40
CA LEU A 641 -19.53 27.69 1.09
C LEU A 641 -18.87 28.60 2.13
N ARG A 642 -18.78 29.93 1.91
CA ARG A 642 -18.30 30.87 2.94
C ARG A 642 -19.25 30.92 4.14
N GLU A 643 -20.56 30.88 3.91
CA GLU A 643 -21.55 30.78 4.98
C GLU A 643 -21.31 29.54 5.84
N ILE A 644 -21.07 28.38 5.22
CA ILE A 644 -20.71 27.15 5.94
C ILE A 644 -19.38 27.31 6.70
N ARG A 645 -18.37 27.93 6.09
CA ARG A 645 -17.07 28.18 6.74
C ARG A 645 -17.22 29.06 7.99
N ASP A 646 -17.97 30.15 7.88
CA ASP A 646 -18.01 31.22 8.88
C ASP A 646 -19.06 30.98 9.98
N HIS A 647 -20.10 30.19 9.69
CA HIS A 647 -21.28 30.04 10.55
C HIS A 647 -21.69 28.60 10.88
N SER A 648 -20.94 27.58 10.43
CA SER A 648 -21.22 26.19 10.80
C SER A 648 -20.81 25.88 12.25
N ASP A 649 -21.76 25.38 13.04
CA ASP A 649 -21.49 24.82 14.37
C ASP A 649 -20.70 23.49 14.33
N ASN A 650 -20.57 22.88 13.13
CA ASN A 650 -19.74 21.69 12.92
C ASN A 650 -18.32 22.10 12.48
N PRO A 651 -17.28 21.88 13.32
CA PRO A 651 -15.91 22.33 13.02
C PRO A 651 -15.30 21.64 11.80
N ARG A 652 -15.64 20.36 11.56
CA ARG A 652 -15.17 19.64 10.38
C ARG A 652 -15.76 20.26 9.13
N LEU A 653 -17.06 20.52 9.12
CA LEU A 653 -17.73 21.08 7.96
C LEU A 653 -17.20 22.49 7.63
N ALA A 654 -16.96 23.31 8.66
CA ALA A 654 -16.31 24.62 8.50
C ALA A 654 -14.91 24.51 7.89
N GLU A 655 -14.07 23.59 8.40
CA GLU A 655 -12.73 23.31 7.86
C GLU A 655 -12.78 22.79 6.41
N LEU A 656 -13.71 21.90 6.07
CA LEU A 656 -13.86 21.40 4.70
C LEU A 656 -14.29 22.52 3.75
N ALA A 657 -15.23 23.37 4.16
CA ALA A 657 -15.65 24.52 3.37
C ALA A 657 -14.50 25.50 3.15
N TRP A 658 -13.74 25.84 4.21
CA TRP A 658 -12.49 26.60 4.11
C TRP A 658 -11.51 25.98 3.12
N ARG A 659 -11.27 24.66 3.20
CA ARG A 659 -10.39 23.97 2.25
C ARG A 659 -10.87 24.12 0.81
N VAL A 660 -12.18 24.23 0.56
CA VAL A 660 -12.76 24.46 -0.78
C VAL A 660 -12.61 25.90 -1.25
N VAL A 661 -13.05 26.87 -0.46
CA VAL A 661 -13.10 28.28 -0.89
C VAL A 661 -11.77 29.03 -0.75
N ASP A 662 -10.93 28.67 0.23
CA ASP A 662 -9.69 29.39 0.55
C ASP A 662 -8.43 28.62 0.11
N LEU A 663 -8.48 27.29 0.05
CA LEU A 663 -7.40 26.43 -0.47
C LEU A 663 -7.81 25.77 -1.79
N THR A 664 -8.18 26.61 -2.75
CA THR A 664 -8.72 26.18 -4.05
C THR A 664 -7.81 25.17 -4.75
N GLN A 665 -8.43 24.14 -5.33
CA GLN A 665 -7.81 23.13 -6.17
C GLN A 665 -8.75 22.81 -7.34
N ARG A 666 -8.25 22.84 -8.58
CA ARG A 666 -9.04 22.57 -9.79
C ARG A 666 -8.46 21.39 -10.56
N MET A 667 -9.32 20.67 -11.26
CA MET A 667 -8.92 19.56 -12.12
C MET A 667 -8.10 20.05 -13.31
N ASN A 668 -7.05 19.30 -13.67
CA ASN A 668 -6.20 19.52 -14.85
C ASN A 668 -5.48 20.87 -14.92
N THR A 669 -5.27 21.57 -13.81
CA THR A 669 -4.52 22.84 -13.75
C THR A 669 -4.00 23.06 -12.33
N PHE A 670 -2.89 23.78 -12.19
CA PHE A 670 -2.42 24.23 -10.89
C PHE A 670 -3.30 25.38 -10.38
N SER A 671 -3.39 25.52 -9.07
CA SER A 671 -4.14 26.65 -8.49
C SER A 671 -3.20 27.82 -8.27
N GLU A 672 -3.34 28.89 -9.07
CA GLU A 672 -2.55 30.10 -8.93
C GLU A 672 -2.84 30.82 -7.60
N VAL A 673 -2.03 30.56 -6.58
CA VAL A 673 -2.11 31.19 -5.26
C VAL A 673 -0.74 31.76 -4.91
N THR A 674 -0.68 33.05 -4.55
CA THR A 674 0.56 33.64 -4.03
C THR A 674 0.77 33.24 -2.57
N PRO A 675 2.02 33.22 -2.07
CA PRO A 675 2.29 32.98 -0.65
C PRO A 675 1.47 33.88 0.28
N GLU A 676 1.26 35.16 -0.07
CA GLU A 676 0.48 36.11 0.73
C GLU A 676 -1.01 35.72 0.77
N ARG A 677 -1.57 35.25 -0.35
CA ARG A 677 -2.95 34.74 -0.38
C ARG A 677 -3.08 33.46 0.45
N ASN A 678 -2.06 32.60 0.45
CA ASN A 678 -2.03 31.41 1.29
C ASN A 678 -2.02 31.79 2.78
N GLU A 679 -1.16 32.71 3.21
CA GLU A 679 -1.15 33.18 4.61
C GLU A 679 -2.49 33.81 4.99
N ALA A 680 -3.10 34.60 4.11
CA ALA A 680 -4.43 35.16 4.34
C ALA A 680 -5.52 34.09 4.45
N ALA A 681 -5.42 32.99 3.68
CA ALA A 681 -6.30 31.83 3.82
C ALA A 681 -6.13 31.16 5.19
N MET A 682 -4.88 30.97 5.66
CA MET A 682 -4.59 30.36 6.96
C MET A 682 -5.12 31.21 8.12
N VAL A 683 -5.10 32.54 8.02
CA VAL A 683 -5.72 33.44 9.00
C VAL A 683 -7.24 33.24 9.10
N ARG A 684 -7.90 32.91 7.98
CA ARG A 684 -9.35 32.64 7.93
C ARG A 684 -9.72 31.19 8.27
N ARG A 685 -8.73 30.34 8.55
CA ARG A 685 -9.00 28.94 8.87
C ARG A 685 -9.88 28.86 10.13
N PRO A 686 -11.01 28.14 10.10
CA PRO A 686 -11.81 27.88 11.30
C PRO A 686 -10.98 27.08 12.30
N VAL A 687 -10.47 27.74 13.35
CA VAL A 687 -9.63 27.09 14.35
C VAL A 687 -10.54 26.30 15.30
N GLY A 688 -10.67 24.99 15.06
CA GLY A 688 -11.05 24.08 16.14
C GLY A 688 -10.01 24.19 17.26
N ALA A 689 -10.43 24.18 18.52
CA ALA A 689 -9.55 24.33 19.68
C ALA A 689 -8.25 23.51 19.49
N LYS A 690 -7.09 24.15 19.69
CA LYS A 690 -5.82 23.42 19.84
C LYS A 690 -6.03 22.30 20.85
N PRO A 691 -5.48 21.09 20.66
CA PRO A 691 -5.38 20.16 21.78
C PRO A 691 -4.62 20.90 22.88
N ASN A 692 -5.32 21.18 23.99
CA ASN A 692 -4.67 21.43 25.27
C ASN A 692 -3.72 20.25 25.53
N SER A 693 -2.62 20.48 26.25
CA SER A 693 -1.70 19.48 26.81
C SER A 693 -1.89 18.04 26.31
N THR A 694 -0.89 17.50 25.60
CA THR A 694 -0.85 16.08 25.23
C THR A 694 -0.96 15.16 26.46
N GLU A 695 -0.71 15.67 27.66
CA GLU A 695 -0.77 14.87 28.88
C GLU A 695 -2.16 14.90 29.51
N LEU A 696 -2.76 13.72 29.68
CA LEU A 696 -3.94 13.44 30.49
C LEU A 696 -3.54 12.67 31.74
N ARG A 697 -4.15 12.95 32.89
CA ARG A 697 -3.85 12.36 34.20
C ARG A 697 -5.08 11.67 34.77
N VAL A 698 -4.90 10.45 35.28
CA VAL A 698 -5.95 9.65 35.91
C VAL A 698 -5.55 9.28 37.33
N ASP A 699 -6.35 9.70 38.31
CA ASP A 699 -6.16 9.35 39.72
C ASP A 699 -7.48 8.83 40.31
N PRO A 700 -7.60 7.53 40.63
CA PRO A 700 -8.85 6.95 41.10
C PRO A 700 -9.21 7.37 42.53
N ALA A 701 -8.25 7.89 43.30
CA ALA A 701 -8.45 8.34 44.68
C ALA A 701 -8.74 9.84 44.77
N ALA A 702 -8.02 10.67 43.99
CA ALA A 702 -8.08 12.12 44.07
C ALA A 702 -8.76 12.81 42.85
N GLY A 703 -9.01 12.08 41.76
CA GLY A 703 -9.61 12.62 40.54
C GLY A 703 -11.13 12.75 40.55
N ASP A 704 -11.65 13.53 39.61
CA ASP A 704 -13.08 13.70 39.34
C ASP A 704 -13.32 13.67 37.82
N ASP A 705 -14.27 12.87 37.33
CA ASP A 705 -14.56 12.75 35.90
C ASP A 705 -15.21 13.99 35.28
N ALA A 706 -15.63 14.95 36.10
CA ALA A 706 -15.99 16.29 35.67
C ALA A 706 -14.77 17.12 35.22
N ASN A 707 -13.55 16.72 35.62
CA ASN A 707 -12.31 17.42 35.24
C ASN A 707 -11.96 17.22 33.77
N ASP A 708 -11.03 18.05 33.29
CA ASP A 708 -10.54 18.04 31.90
C ASP A 708 -9.43 17.02 31.66
N GLY A 709 -8.92 16.38 32.72
CA GLY A 709 -7.83 15.42 32.71
C GLY A 709 -6.45 16.05 32.53
N ARG A 710 -6.36 17.35 32.29
CA ARG A 710 -5.10 18.02 31.90
C ARG A 710 -4.57 18.84 33.05
N ASP A 711 -5.34 19.83 33.49
CA ASP A 711 -5.00 20.67 34.64
C ASP A 711 -5.33 19.94 35.95
N GLN A 712 -6.44 19.20 35.95
CA GLN A 712 -6.90 18.40 37.08
C GLN A 712 -7.16 16.96 36.62
N PRO A 713 -6.75 15.94 37.40
CA PRO A 713 -6.88 14.54 36.97
C PRO A 713 -8.36 14.13 36.90
N VAL A 714 -8.69 13.31 35.90
CA VAL A 714 -9.97 12.59 35.89
C VAL A 714 -9.89 11.40 36.82
N LYS A 715 -11.05 10.86 37.22
CA LYS A 715 -11.12 9.74 38.14
C LYS A 715 -10.90 8.40 37.43
N THR A 716 -11.48 8.25 36.24
CA THR A 716 -11.61 6.96 35.55
C THR A 716 -10.77 6.90 34.28
N ILE A 717 -10.32 5.69 33.93
CA ILE A 717 -9.58 5.43 32.69
C ILE A 717 -10.50 5.65 31.49
N ALA A 718 -11.76 5.20 31.61
CA ALA A 718 -12.78 5.39 30.59
C ALA A 718 -12.98 6.87 30.23
N ARG A 719 -12.96 7.76 31.23
CA ARG A 719 -13.07 9.21 30.98
C ARG A 719 -11.86 9.75 30.25
N ALA A 720 -10.64 9.35 30.63
CA ALA A 720 -9.42 9.79 29.96
C ALA A 720 -9.36 9.33 28.51
N ILE A 721 -9.67 8.06 28.22
CA ILE A 721 -9.70 7.53 26.84
C ILE A 721 -10.73 8.30 26.00
N LYS A 722 -11.88 8.66 26.57
CA LYS A 722 -12.88 9.49 25.88
C LYS A 722 -12.34 10.89 25.54
N LEU A 723 -11.52 11.47 26.40
CA LEU A 723 -10.94 12.81 26.21
C LEU A 723 -9.74 12.81 25.25
N ALA A 724 -8.98 11.72 25.20
CA ALA A 724 -7.75 11.61 24.44
C ALA A 724 -7.95 11.89 22.94
N GLN A 725 -7.05 12.67 22.37
CA GLN A 725 -6.90 12.94 20.95
C GLN A 725 -5.57 12.34 20.45
N PRO A 726 -5.39 12.14 19.13
CA PRO A 726 -4.11 11.70 18.58
C PRO A 726 -2.92 12.53 19.08
N GLY A 727 -1.90 11.86 19.64
CA GLY A 727 -0.73 12.46 20.26
C GLY A 727 -0.84 12.66 21.77
N ASP A 728 -2.02 12.41 22.37
CA ASP A 728 -2.18 12.48 23.81
C ASP A 728 -1.58 11.22 24.49
N THR A 729 -0.95 11.43 25.65
CA THR A 729 -0.54 10.40 26.61
C THR A 729 -1.43 10.46 27.84
N ILE A 730 -2.04 9.34 28.20
CA ILE A 730 -2.81 9.12 29.42
C ILE A 730 -1.88 8.50 30.46
N HIS A 731 -1.62 9.23 31.53
CA HIS A 731 -0.84 8.79 32.68
C HIS A 731 -1.74 8.31 33.79
N LEU A 732 -1.57 7.05 34.19
CA LEU A 732 -2.20 6.49 35.39
C LEU A 732 -1.30 6.75 36.60
N THR A 733 -1.90 7.15 37.72
CA THR A 733 -1.24 7.08 39.02
C THR A 733 -1.02 5.60 39.39
N PRO A 734 0.19 5.17 39.80
CA PRO A 734 0.43 3.77 40.19
C PRO A 734 -0.56 3.31 41.27
N GLY A 735 -1.21 2.17 41.04
CA GLY A 735 -2.22 1.62 41.94
C GLY A 735 -3.09 0.56 41.28
N THR A 736 -4.09 0.07 42.01
CA THR A 736 -5.07 -0.89 41.48
C THR A 736 -6.33 -0.17 41.01
N TYR A 737 -6.66 -0.38 39.75
CA TYR A 737 -7.87 0.10 39.10
C TYR A 737 -8.81 -1.07 38.89
N TYR A 738 -10.03 -0.95 39.42
CA TYR A 738 -11.11 -1.88 39.10
C TYR A 738 -11.86 -1.32 37.88
N GLU A 739 -11.18 -1.25 36.74
CA GLU A 739 -11.68 -0.72 35.46
C GLU A 739 -11.01 -1.43 34.28
N SER A 740 -11.63 -1.38 33.11
CA SER A 740 -11.00 -1.79 31.84
C SER A 740 -10.56 -0.56 31.06
N ALA A 741 -9.44 -0.66 30.36
CA ALA A 741 -9.02 0.31 29.35
C ALA A 741 -9.62 -0.09 27.99
N ASP A 742 -10.77 0.49 27.64
CA ASP A 742 -11.48 0.19 26.39
C ASP A 742 -11.19 1.24 25.30
N PHE A 743 -10.44 0.82 24.29
CA PHE A 743 -10.04 1.58 23.11
C PHE A 743 -10.86 1.22 21.87
N THR A 744 -12.04 0.63 22.03
CA THR A 744 -12.94 0.32 20.91
C THR A 744 -13.17 1.55 20.02
N ASN A 745 -12.93 1.38 18.72
CA ASN A 745 -13.05 2.42 17.70
C ASN A 745 -12.18 3.69 17.95
N LYS A 746 -11.01 3.52 18.60
CA LYS A 746 -10.08 4.61 18.89
C LYS A 746 -8.91 4.63 17.91
N HIS A 747 -8.57 5.84 17.45
CA HIS A 747 -7.50 6.08 16.50
C HIS A 747 -6.57 7.19 17.00
N GLY A 748 -5.27 6.91 17.03
CA GLY A 748 -4.22 7.92 16.95
C GLY A 748 -3.95 8.32 15.50
N LEU A 749 -2.82 8.97 15.28
CA LEU A 749 -2.29 9.30 13.96
C LEU A 749 -0.83 8.86 13.88
N PRO A 750 -0.28 8.67 12.68
CA PRO A 750 1.14 8.37 12.53
C PRO A 750 2.01 9.49 13.13
N GLY A 751 3.08 9.10 13.83
CA GLY A 751 3.89 10.01 14.66
C GLY A 751 3.17 10.63 15.88
N LYS A 752 1.88 10.35 16.07
CA LYS A 752 1.03 10.89 17.15
C LYS A 752 0.10 9.79 17.70
N PRO A 753 0.65 8.70 18.27
CA PRO A 753 -0.18 7.67 18.86
C PRO A 753 -0.94 8.22 20.07
N ILE A 754 -2.06 7.57 20.41
CA ILE A 754 -2.64 7.74 21.74
C ILE A 754 -1.93 6.76 22.66
N THR A 755 -1.26 7.27 23.68
CA THR A 755 -0.49 6.44 24.62
C THR A 755 -1.25 6.27 25.93
N LEU A 756 -1.31 5.05 26.46
CA LEU A 756 -1.69 4.77 27.85
C LEU A 756 -0.46 4.27 28.59
N ASP A 757 0.04 5.08 29.52
CA ASP A 757 1.17 4.73 30.38
C ASP A 757 0.69 4.46 31.81
N GLY A 758 0.77 3.20 32.21
CA GLY A 758 0.30 2.74 33.51
C GLY A 758 1.22 3.08 34.67
N HIS A 759 2.51 3.38 34.42
CA HIS A 759 3.52 3.54 35.48
C HIS A 759 3.53 2.39 36.51
N GLY A 760 3.20 1.16 36.10
CA GLY A 760 3.08 -0.01 36.97
C GLY A 760 1.69 -0.24 37.57
N ALA A 761 0.65 0.42 37.04
CA ALA A 761 -0.74 0.21 37.47
C ALA A 761 -1.25 -1.22 37.17
N VAL A 762 -2.13 -1.69 38.05
CA VAL A 762 -2.83 -2.98 37.93
C VAL A 762 -4.28 -2.74 37.57
N LEU A 763 -4.75 -3.32 36.47
CA LEU A 763 -6.16 -3.35 36.05
C LEU A 763 -6.78 -4.67 36.49
N ASP A 764 -7.57 -4.64 37.56
CA ASP A 764 -8.19 -5.81 38.18
C ASP A 764 -9.66 -5.97 37.73
N GLY A 765 -9.93 -7.10 37.09
CA GLY A 765 -11.22 -7.46 36.53
C GLY A 765 -12.30 -7.87 37.55
N SER A 766 -11.96 -7.98 38.83
CA SER A 766 -12.82 -8.57 39.86
C SER A 766 -13.66 -7.57 40.65
N GLU A 767 -14.76 -8.05 41.22
CA GLU A 767 -15.66 -7.33 42.13
C GLU A 767 -15.91 -8.15 43.40
N PRO A 768 -16.15 -7.50 44.56
CA PRO A 768 -16.45 -8.22 45.80
C PRO A 768 -17.79 -8.95 45.71
N VAL A 769 -17.82 -10.17 46.21
CA VAL A 769 -19.06 -10.90 46.50
C VAL A 769 -19.69 -10.30 47.75
N THR A 770 -20.97 -9.95 47.67
CA THR A 770 -21.70 -9.32 48.80
C THR A 770 -23.03 -10.00 49.06
N SER A 771 -23.49 -9.97 50.31
CA SER A 771 -24.79 -10.47 50.75
C SER A 771 -25.98 -9.69 50.15
N ALA A 772 -25.73 -8.49 49.62
CA ALA A 772 -26.72 -7.70 48.89
C ALA A 772 -27.08 -8.33 47.53
N GLU A 773 -26.14 -9.03 46.91
CA GLU A 773 -26.34 -9.67 45.61
C GLU A 773 -26.54 -11.18 45.73
N TRP A 774 -25.95 -11.83 46.74
CA TRP A 774 -25.95 -13.28 46.89
C TRP A 774 -26.94 -13.75 47.97
N GLU A 775 -27.84 -14.64 47.57
CA GLU A 775 -28.89 -15.19 48.42
C GLU A 775 -28.33 -16.32 49.31
N LYS A 776 -28.55 -16.24 50.62
CA LYS A 776 -28.23 -17.33 51.56
C LYS A 776 -29.27 -18.45 51.44
N VAL A 777 -28.87 -19.61 50.95
CA VAL A 777 -29.75 -20.78 50.73
C VAL A 777 -29.57 -21.87 51.80
N ALA A 778 -28.43 -21.89 52.48
CA ALA A 778 -28.18 -22.68 53.70
C ALA A 778 -27.18 -21.93 54.60
N PRO A 779 -26.92 -22.36 55.86
CA PRO A 779 -26.07 -21.62 56.80
C PRO A 779 -24.69 -21.21 56.26
N ASP A 780 -24.11 -22.03 55.39
CA ASP A 780 -22.78 -21.86 54.79
C ASP A 780 -22.80 -21.84 53.25
N LEU A 781 -23.97 -21.77 52.61
CA LEU A 781 -24.15 -21.88 51.15
C LEU A 781 -24.93 -20.67 50.61
N TYR A 782 -24.38 -20.05 49.57
CA TYR A 782 -24.94 -18.87 48.93
C TYR A 782 -25.11 -19.10 47.43
N ARG A 783 -26.10 -18.41 46.84
CA ARG A 783 -26.51 -18.55 45.44
C ARG A 783 -26.64 -17.19 44.76
N ARG A 784 -26.24 -17.11 43.49
CA ARG A 784 -26.55 -16.00 42.58
C ARG A 784 -27.06 -16.51 41.24
N ILE A 785 -28.32 -16.21 40.93
CA ILE A 785 -28.95 -16.47 39.64
C ILE A 785 -28.53 -15.37 38.65
N LYS A 786 -28.20 -15.74 37.41
CA LYS A 786 -27.85 -14.82 36.32
C LYS A 786 -26.77 -13.81 36.72
N LEU A 787 -25.65 -14.32 37.24
CA LEU A 787 -24.47 -13.52 37.57
C LEU A 787 -23.92 -12.79 36.33
N TYR A 788 -24.11 -13.37 35.13
CA TYR A 788 -23.67 -12.82 33.86
C TYR A 788 -24.77 -12.89 32.77
N PRO A 789 -24.84 -11.94 31.80
CA PRO A 789 -25.91 -11.90 30.80
C PRO A 789 -26.02 -13.15 29.90
N ARG A 790 -24.89 -13.81 29.63
CA ARG A 790 -24.81 -15.06 28.88
C ARG A 790 -23.86 -16.02 29.58
N THR A 791 -24.36 -17.06 30.24
CA THR A 791 -23.53 -18.07 30.91
C THR A 791 -23.62 -19.40 30.18
N ASP A 792 -22.79 -19.55 29.14
CA ASP A 792 -22.63 -20.80 28.41
C ASP A 792 -21.37 -21.57 28.87
N ASP A 793 -21.14 -22.73 28.26
CA ASP A 793 -20.05 -23.63 28.67
C ASP A 793 -18.67 -22.98 28.49
N ALA A 794 -18.50 -22.02 27.55
CA ALA A 794 -17.26 -21.27 27.36
C ALA A 794 -17.03 -20.29 28.52
N ILE A 795 -18.05 -19.51 28.90
CA ILE A 795 -17.96 -18.60 30.06
C ILE A 795 -17.70 -19.37 31.35
N VAL A 796 -18.40 -20.49 31.57
CA VAL A 796 -18.17 -21.36 32.74
C VAL A 796 -16.76 -21.96 32.72
N GLY A 797 -16.20 -22.25 31.54
CA GLY A 797 -14.81 -22.71 31.38
C GLY A 797 -13.76 -21.68 31.76
N ARG A 798 -14.10 -20.38 31.69
CA ARG A 798 -13.20 -19.27 32.04
C ARG A 798 -13.35 -18.78 33.48
N TRP A 799 -14.44 -19.17 34.13
CA TRP A 799 -14.86 -18.60 35.42
C TRP A 799 -13.99 -19.04 36.60
N PHE A 800 -13.95 -18.19 37.63
CA PHE A 800 -13.25 -18.43 38.89
C PHE A 800 -13.82 -17.56 40.01
N LEU A 801 -13.43 -17.85 41.25
CA LEU A 801 -13.58 -16.94 42.38
C LEU A 801 -12.22 -16.73 43.04
N LEU A 802 -11.98 -15.53 43.55
CA LEU A 802 -10.83 -15.23 44.38
C LEU A 802 -11.23 -15.40 45.85
N TRP A 803 -10.48 -16.20 46.60
CA TRP A 803 -10.67 -16.40 48.04
C TRP A 803 -9.42 -15.90 48.75
N ASP A 804 -9.54 -14.80 49.51
CA ASP A 804 -8.37 -14.14 50.09
C ASP A 804 -7.28 -13.82 49.06
N GLY A 805 -7.71 -13.36 47.88
CA GLY A 805 -6.82 -13.06 46.75
C GLY A 805 -6.29 -14.28 46.00
N LYS A 806 -6.66 -15.51 46.37
CA LYS A 806 -6.24 -16.73 45.65
C LYS A 806 -7.30 -17.21 44.67
N MET A 807 -6.90 -17.39 43.42
CA MET A 807 -7.80 -17.90 42.38
C MET A 807 -8.18 -19.38 42.58
N GLN A 808 -9.49 -19.65 42.59
CA GLN A 808 -10.09 -20.97 42.59
C GLN A 808 -10.93 -21.17 41.32
N ARG A 809 -10.47 -22.02 40.40
CA ARG A 809 -11.11 -22.29 39.09
C ARG A 809 -11.92 -23.58 39.03
N MET A 810 -11.98 -24.36 40.12
CA MET A 810 -12.67 -25.67 40.15
C MET A 810 -12.19 -26.65 39.08
N GLY A 811 -10.90 -26.61 38.73
CA GLY A 811 -10.31 -27.44 37.68
C GLY A 811 -10.86 -27.16 36.28
N ARG A 812 -11.41 -25.95 36.03
CA ARG A 812 -11.97 -25.51 34.75
C ARG A 812 -10.93 -24.75 33.92
N CYS A 813 -10.99 -24.94 32.61
CA CYS A 813 -10.20 -24.22 31.61
C CYS A 813 -10.94 -24.20 30.27
N SER A 814 -11.14 -23.02 29.68
CA SER A 814 -11.84 -22.81 28.40
C SER A 814 -11.27 -23.64 27.25
N LYS A 815 -9.94 -23.58 27.09
CA LYS A 815 -9.21 -24.24 25.99
C LYS A 815 -8.48 -25.51 26.46
N GLY A 816 -8.77 -26.00 27.66
CA GLY A 816 -8.10 -27.14 28.29
C GLY A 816 -9.08 -28.19 28.83
N PRO A 817 -8.56 -29.28 29.42
CA PRO A 817 -9.41 -30.21 30.16
C PRO A 817 -10.11 -29.47 31.31
N SER A 818 -11.36 -29.83 31.54
CA SER A 818 -12.15 -29.28 32.65
C SER A 818 -12.81 -30.39 33.45
N GLU A 819 -12.69 -30.35 34.77
CA GLU A 819 -13.37 -31.30 35.64
C GLU A 819 -14.90 -31.08 35.64
N PRO A 820 -15.70 -32.14 35.86
CA PRO A 820 -17.13 -32.00 36.13
C PRO A 820 -17.37 -31.13 37.37
N LEU A 821 -18.31 -30.20 37.26
CA LEU A 821 -18.71 -29.37 38.39
C LEU A 821 -19.43 -30.20 39.46
N LYS A 822 -19.15 -29.91 40.74
CA LYS A 822 -19.81 -30.55 41.88
C LYS A 822 -21.26 -30.09 42.02
N THR A 823 -22.11 -30.90 42.66
CA THR A 823 -23.43 -30.41 43.08
C THR A 823 -23.28 -29.43 44.26
N PRO A 824 -24.25 -28.53 44.50
CA PRO A 824 -24.19 -27.63 45.67
C PRO A 824 -24.05 -28.36 47.02
N ALA A 825 -24.56 -29.60 47.12
CA ALA A 825 -24.45 -30.43 48.32
C ALA A 825 -23.04 -30.98 48.56
N ASP A 826 -22.27 -31.20 47.49
CA ASP A 826 -20.91 -31.77 47.55
C ASP A 826 -19.81 -30.72 47.69
N LEU A 827 -20.17 -29.42 47.64
CA LEU A 827 -19.22 -28.34 47.84
C LEU A 827 -18.59 -28.42 49.23
N GLN A 828 -17.28 -28.18 49.28
CA GLN A 828 -16.54 -27.92 50.51
C GLN A 828 -16.34 -26.40 50.70
N PRO A 829 -16.09 -25.91 51.92
CA PRO A 829 -15.74 -24.51 52.13
C PRO A 829 -14.60 -24.05 51.20
N GLY A 830 -14.74 -22.87 50.60
CA GLY A 830 -13.79 -22.33 49.63
C GLY A 830 -14.01 -22.81 48.18
N GLN A 831 -15.15 -23.46 47.90
CA GLN A 831 -15.49 -23.96 46.56
C GLN A 831 -16.76 -23.29 46.01
N TRP A 832 -16.90 -23.34 44.68
CA TRP A 832 -18.07 -22.87 43.96
C TRP A 832 -18.53 -23.88 42.90
N THR A 833 -19.77 -23.74 42.42
CA THR A 833 -20.29 -24.50 41.27
C THR A 833 -21.26 -23.65 40.45
N PHE A 834 -21.57 -24.10 39.24
CA PHE A 834 -22.61 -23.54 38.38
C PHE A 834 -23.65 -24.62 38.07
N VAL A 835 -24.92 -24.31 38.32
CA VAL A 835 -26.07 -25.17 38.01
C VAL A 835 -26.78 -24.63 36.78
N LYS A 836 -26.67 -25.34 35.66
CA LYS A 836 -27.12 -24.88 34.35
C LYS A 836 -28.64 -24.71 34.28
N GLU A 837 -29.38 -25.60 34.91
CA GLU A 837 -30.85 -25.58 34.94
C GLU A 837 -31.41 -24.36 35.68
N GLU A 838 -30.65 -23.82 36.64
CA GLU A 838 -31.00 -22.63 37.40
C GLU A 838 -30.34 -21.36 36.86
N GLU A 839 -29.40 -21.48 35.92
CA GLU A 839 -28.47 -20.42 35.52
C GLU A 839 -27.82 -19.72 36.74
N ALA A 840 -27.41 -20.53 37.74
CA ALA A 840 -27.02 -20.03 39.05
C ALA A 840 -25.62 -20.48 39.47
N PHE A 841 -24.83 -19.54 40.00
CA PHE A 841 -23.60 -19.83 40.70
C PHE A 841 -23.88 -20.06 42.18
N TYR A 842 -23.22 -21.06 42.75
CA TYR A 842 -23.24 -21.38 44.17
C TYR A 842 -21.84 -21.28 44.73
N LEU A 843 -21.70 -20.76 45.94
CA LEU A 843 -20.43 -20.78 46.69
C LEU A 843 -20.67 -21.23 48.12
N LYS A 844 -19.69 -21.91 48.71
CA LYS A 844 -19.75 -22.40 50.09
C LYS A 844 -18.64 -21.78 50.94
N ILE A 845 -19.02 -21.10 52.01
CA ILE A 845 -18.09 -20.44 52.94
C ILE A 845 -17.79 -21.33 54.15
N ALA A 846 -16.84 -20.91 55.00
CA ALA A 846 -16.55 -21.65 56.23
C ALA A 846 -17.75 -21.59 57.21
N PRO A 847 -18.06 -22.67 57.95
CA PRO A 847 -19.12 -22.64 58.95
C PRO A 847 -18.94 -21.50 59.97
N GLY A 848 -19.96 -20.67 60.15
CA GLY A 848 -19.95 -19.53 61.07
C GLY A 848 -19.30 -18.24 60.54
N GLN A 849 -18.79 -18.25 59.30
CA GLN A 849 -18.33 -17.05 58.60
C GLN A 849 -19.52 -16.30 57.98
N GLU A 850 -19.40 -14.98 57.84
CA GLU A 850 -20.37 -14.15 57.12
C GLU A 850 -19.81 -13.73 55.76
N LEU A 851 -20.67 -13.74 54.72
CA LEU A 851 -20.27 -13.55 53.32
C LEU A 851 -19.49 -12.25 53.07
N ASP A 852 -19.98 -11.12 53.60
CA ASP A 852 -19.35 -9.81 53.40
C ASP A 852 -17.98 -9.67 54.05
N THR A 853 -17.64 -10.57 54.99
CA THR A 853 -16.33 -10.63 55.65
C THR A 853 -15.44 -11.74 55.13
N ALA A 854 -15.92 -12.52 54.14
CA ALA A 854 -15.21 -13.67 53.61
C ALA A 854 -14.17 -13.34 52.54
N ASN A 855 -14.04 -12.06 52.16
CA ASN A 855 -13.06 -11.56 51.19
C ASN A 855 -13.04 -12.39 49.88
N ILE A 856 -14.23 -12.59 49.32
CA ILE A 856 -14.44 -13.33 48.08
C ILE A 856 -14.67 -12.31 46.96
N ARG A 857 -14.05 -12.54 45.80
CA ARG A 857 -14.27 -11.72 44.60
C ARG A 857 -14.59 -12.60 43.40
N TYR A 858 -15.36 -12.07 42.45
CA TYR A 858 -15.67 -12.75 41.20
C TYR A 858 -15.26 -11.87 40.00
N PRO A 859 -14.87 -12.44 38.86
CA PRO A 859 -14.51 -11.65 37.69
C PRO A 859 -15.77 -11.01 37.09
N LYS A 860 -15.74 -9.69 36.95
CA LYS A 860 -16.84 -8.90 36.38
C LYS A 860 -16.52 -8.41 34.98
N ARG A 861 -15.27 -8.03 34.74
CA ARG A 861 -14.80 -7.42 33.49
C ARG A 861 -14.30 -8.49 32.53
N SER A 862 -14.51 -8.24 31.23
CA SER A 862 -14.06 -9.14 30.18
C SER A 862 -12.54 -9.15 30.07
N SER A 863 -11.93 -7.98 29.99
CA SER A 863 -10.51 -7.83 29.71
C SER A 863 -9.95 -6.58 30.38
N ALA A 864 -8.64 -6.56 30.60
CA ALA A 864 -7.98 -5.41 31.21
C ALA A 864 -7.83 -4.30 30.16
N VAL A 865 -7.36 -4.67 28.97
CA VAL A 865 -7.31 -3.79 27.80
C VAL A 865 -8.15 -4.38 26.68
N ILE A 866 -9.00 -3.55 26.07
CA ILE A 866 -9.93 -3.94 25.01
C ILE A 866 -9.67 -3.07 23.78
N GLN A 867 -9.46 -3.71 22.64
CA GLN A 867 -9.53 -3.07 21.32
C GLN A 867 -10.52 -3.86 20.47
N SER A 868 -11.45 -3.15 19.84
CA SER A 868 -12.39 -3.77 18.91
C SER A 868 -12.81 -2.78 17.83
N GLN A 869 -13.45 -3.29 16.78
CA GLN A 869 -13.80 -2.53 15.56
C GLN A 869 -12.54 -2.02 14.83
N ALA A 870 -12.57 -0.85 14.20
CA ALA A 870 -11.38 -0.27 13.58
C ALA A 870 -10.56 0.50 14.61
N GLY A 871 -9.23 0.40 14.58
CA GLY A 871 -8.36 1.17 15.47
C GLY A 871 -6.96 1.29 14.91
N SER A 872 -6.23 2.33 15.31
CA SER A 872 -4.85 2.50 14.83
C SER A 872 -4.01 3.40 15.73
N TRP A 873 -2.69 3.22 15.69
CA TRP A 873 -1.71 4.10 16.35
C TRP A 873 -2.00 4.28 17.85
N LEU A 874 -2.01 3.16 18.58
CA LEU A 874 -2.16 3.15 20.02
C LEU A 874 -0.93 2.51 20.66
N THR A 875 -0.49 3.10 21.77
CA THR A 875 0.57 2.55 22.60
C THR A 875 0.03 2.25 23.99
N VAL A 876 0.24 1.04 24.51
CA VAL A 876 -0.12 0.66 25.88
C VAL A 876 1.14 0.16 26.58
N LYS A 877 1.52 0.79 27.69
CA LYS A 877 2.76 0.43 28.38
C LYS A 877 2.68 0.44 29.89
N ASN A 878 3.51 -0.38 30.53
CA ASN A 878 3.68 -0.45 31.99
C ASN A 878 2.38 -0.77 32.75
N ILE A 879 1.58 -1.71 32.23
CA ILE A 879 0.28 -2.10 32.81
C ILE A 879 0.27 -3.59 33.10
N THR A 880 -0.30 -3.98 34.24
CA THR A 880 -0.65 -5.38 34.54
C THR A 880 -2.16 -5.58 34.48
N GLY A 881 -2.66 -6.40 33.58
CA GLY A 881 -4.05 -6.89 33.58
C GLY A 881 -4.20 -8.16 34.44
N THR A 882 -5.22 -8.22 35.29
CA THR A 882 -5.44 -9.39 36.15
C THR A 882 -6.92 -9.64 36.45
N HIS A 883 -7.26 -10.89 36.80
CA HIS A 883 -8.58 -11.29 37.32
C HIS A 883 -9.79 -10.91 36.44
N VAL A 884 -9.60 -10.87 35.13
CA VAL A 884 -10.67 -10.69 34.12
C VAL A 884 -11.22 -12.06 33.69
N TYR A 885 -12.51 -12.15 33.32
CA TYR A 885 -13.08 -13.45 32.94
C TYR A 885 -12.69 -13.89 31.52
N ASN A 886 -12.19 -13.00 30.67
CA ASN A 886 -11.71 -13.31 29.32
C ASN A 886 -10.20 -13.01 29.24
N ASP A 887 -9.75 -12.27 28.24
CA ASP A 887 -8.33 -12.09 27.96
C ASP A 887 -7.75 -10.90 28.72
N GLY A 888 -6.47 -10.96 29.13
CA GLY A 888 -5.78 -9.81 29.71
C GLY A 888 -5.76 -8.63 28.73
N TYR A 889 -5.29 -8.90 27.51
CA TYR A 889 -5.26 -7.96 26.39
C TYR A 889 -6.03 -8.56 25.22
N ASN A 890 -7.17 -7.95 24.89
CA ASN A 890 -8.09 -8.48 23.91
C ASN A 890 -8.18 -7.57 22.68
N VAL A 891 -7.52 -7.98 21.59
CA VAL A 891 -7.37 -7.17 20.38
C VAL A 891 -8.19 -7.78 19.23
N HIS A 892 -9.27 -7.12 18.84
CA HIS A 892 -10.20 -7.52 17.78
C HIS A 892 -10.35 -6.46 16.68
N GLY A 893 -10.91 -6.87 15.55
CA GLY A 893 -11.27 -5.97 14.44
C GLY A 893 -10.10 -5.64 13.52
N ALA A 894 -10.20 -4.49 12.86
CA ALA A 894 -9.19 -3.98 11.94
C ALA A 894 -8.25 -3.03 12.69
N GLN A 895 -7.14 -3.56 13.21
CA GLN A 895 -6.18 -2.81 14.03
C GLN A 895 -4.85 -2.63 13.28
N ARG A 896 -4.26 -1.43 13.35
CA ARG A 896 -2.98 -1.11 12.70
C ARG A 896 -2.03 -0.37 13.62
N ASN A 897 -0.75 -0.70 13.57
CA ASN A 897 0.31 0.02 14.28
C ASN A 897 0.05 0.11 15.80
N LEU A 898 -0.26 -1.03 16.42
CA LEU A 898 -0.39 -1.10 17.87
C LEU A 898 0.96 -1.47 18.51
N VAL A 899 1.30 -0.81 19.61
CA VAL A 899 2.53 -1.04 20.35
C VAL A 899 2.21 -1.35 21.81
N TYR A 900 2.76 -2.44 22.33
CA TYR A 900 2.68 -2.82 23.72
C TYR A 900 4.07 -2.93 24.32
N GLU A 901 4.32 -2.25 25.44
CA GLU A 901 5.64 -2.24 26.10
C GLU A 901 5.52 -2.57 27.59
N ASN A 902 6.31 -3.53 28.08
CA ASN A 902 6.37 -3.89 29.50
C ASN A 902 4.98 -4.15 30.10
N ILE A 903 4.22 -5.04 29.47
CA ILE A 903 2.86 -5.41 29.88
C ILE A 903 2.82 -6.80 30.53
N ALA A 904 1.84 -7.03 31.40
CA ALA A 904 1.66 -8.31 32.06
C ALA A 904 0.19 -8.73 32.11
N ALA A 905 -0.10 -10.01 31.87
CA ALA A 905 -1.39 -10.62 32.10
C ALA A 905 -1.26 -11.73 33.15
N ILE A 906 -1.92 -11.57 34.30
CA ILE A 906 -1.75 -12.45 35.46
C ILE A 906 -3.11 -13.00 35.90
N GLU A 907 -3.24 -14.31 35.96
CA GLU A 907 -4.43 -15.03 36.41
C GLU A 907 -5.72 -14.55 35.70
N CYS A 908 -5.69 -14.49 34.35
CA CYS A 908 -6.83 -14.18 33.49
C CYS A 908 -7.65 -15.44 33.15
N GLY A 909 -8.95 -15.23 32.96
CA GLY A 909 -9.94 -16.28 32.73
C GLY A 909 -9.78 -17.03 31.41
N ASP A 910 -9.25 -16.39 30.37
CA ASP A 910 -8.90 -17.02 29.10
C ASP A 910 -7.44 -16.72 28.70
N ASP A 911 -7.20 -15.90 27.68
CA ASP A 911 -5.86 -15.68 27.13
C ASP A 911 -5.10 -14.57 27.88
N GLY A 912 -3.78 -14.66 27.98
CA GLY A 912 -2.96 -13.55 28.46
C GLY A 912 -3.02 -12.38 27.47
N PHE A 913 -2.74 -12.67 26.20
CA PHE A 913 -2.89 -11.76 25.08
C PHE A 913 -3.47 -12.52 23.88
N SER A 914 -4.37 -11.87 23.14
CA SER A 914 -4.92 -12.43 21.91
C SER A 914 -5.18 -11.38 20.84
N ALA A 915 -4.61 -11.58 19.65
CA ALA A 915 -4.91 -10.80 18.44
C ALA A 915 -5.82 -11.57 17.48
N HIS A 916 -6.95 -10.97 17.09
CA HIS A 916 -7.98 -11.60 16.26
C HIS A 916 -8.20 -10.82 14.96
N GLU A 917 -8.59 -11.53 13.89
CA GLU A 917 -9.02 -10.92 12.63
C GLU A 917 -7.88 -10.18 11.91
N ASP A 918 -7.99 -8.88 11.65
CA ASP A 918 -7.07 -8.12 10.80
C ASP A 918 -6.26 -7.15 11.67
N VAL A 919 -5.31 -7.69 12.41
CA VAL A 919 -4.54 -6.98 13.44
C VAL A 919 -3.07 -6.96 13.08
N ASP A 920 -2.40 -5.83 13.32
CA ASP A 920 -0.94 -5.68 13.29
C ASP A 920 -0.44 -5.09 14.62
N CYS A 921 0.41 -5.83 15.34
CA CYS A 921 0.88 -5.48 16.69
C CYS A 921 2.37 -5.79 16.92
N GLN A 922 3.05 -4.87 17.61
CA GLN A 922 4.37 -5.07 18.20
C GLN A 922 4.25 -5.13 19.72
N ILE A 923 4.89 -6.14 20.34
CA ILE A 923 4.86 -6.38 21.77
C ILE A 923 6.31 -6.58 22.25
N ASP A 924 6.81 -5.68 23.08
CA ASP A 924 8.16 -5.77 23.67
C ASP A 924 8.07 -5.77 25.20
N GLY A 925 8.42 -6.89 25.83
CA GLY A 925 8.27 -7.08 27.27
C GLY A 925 6.86 -7.54 27.64
N PHE A 926 6.60 -8.85 27.57
CA PHE A 926 5.31 -9.44 27.95
C PHE A 926 5.46 -10.56 28.97
N VAL A 927 4.69 -10.48 30.06
CA VAL A 927 4.63 -11.50 31.12
C VAL A 927 3.24 -12.14 31.16
N SER A 928 3.16 -13.47 31.11
CA SER A 928 1.91 -14.24 31.16
C SER A 928 1.99 -15.32 32.24
N ILE A 929 1.20 -15.21 33.32
CA ILE A 929 1.29 -16.12 34.48
C ILE A 929 -0.12 -16.56 34.90
N GLY A 930 -0.36 -17.86 35.05
CA GLY A 930 -1.62 -18.36 35.62
C GLY A 930 -2.86 -18.21 34.74
N ASN A 931 -2.68 -17.80 33.48
CA ASN A 931 -3.78 -17.61 32.53
C ASN A 931 -4.33 -18.96 32.04
N ALA A 932 -5.55 -19.00 31.49
CA ALA A 932 -6.00 -20.23 30.83
C ALA A 932 -5.11 -20.54 29.62
N THR A 933 -4.74 -19.52 28.86
CA THR A 933 -3.79 -19.63 27.75
C THR A 933 -2.75 -18.52 27.85
N GLY A 934 -1.49 -18.80 27.53
CA GLY A 934 -0.45 -17.78 27.51
C GLY A 934 -0.66 -16.76 26.40
N LEU A 935 -0.65 -17.23 25.15
CA LEU A 935 -0.88 -16.45 23.92
C LEU A 935 -1.83 -17.18 22.96
N CYS A 936 -2.76 -16.45 22.35
CA CYS A 936 -3.63 -16.99 21.30
C CYS A 936 -3.91 -15.97 20.18
N ASP A 937 -3.25 -16.10 19.04
CA ASP A 937 -3.50 -15.22 17.89
C ASP A 937 -4.18 -15.97 16.74
N THR A 938 -5.17 -15.32 16.11
CA THR A 938 -6.07 -15.93 15.13
C THR A 938 -6.50 -14.97 14.02
N GLY A 939 -7.09 -15.50 12.96
CA GLY A 939 -7.55 -14.73 11.80
C GLY A 939 -6.41 -14.31 10.89
N THR A 940 -6.54 -13.19 10.21
CA THR A 940 -5.47 -12.62 9.37
C THR A 940 -4.44 -11.82 10.16
N SER A 941 -4.32 -12.06 11.47
CA SER A 941 -3.50 -11.25 12.37
C SER A 941 -2.00 -11.45 12.13
N GLN A 942 -1.26 -10.38 12.40
CA GLN A 942 0.19 -10.30 12.33
C GLN A 942 0.73 -9.76 13.66
N THR A 943 1.59 -10.52 14.34
CA THR A 943 2.11 -10.15 15.67
C THR A 943 3.62 -10.37 15.79
N HIS A 944 4.28 -9.43 16.47
CA HIS A 944 5.71 -9.44 16.69
C HIS A 944 6.02 -9.32 18.18
N TYR A 945 6.40 -10.44 18.80
CA TYR A 945 6.73 -10.50 20.22
C TYR A 945 8.24 -10.46 20.44
N ARG A 946 8.66 -9.69 21.44
CA ARG A 946 10.03 -9.65 21.93
C ARG A 946 10.02 -9.66 23.45
N ASN A 947 11.01 -10.32 24.06
CA ASN A 947 11.20 -10.33 25.51
C ASN A 947 9.97 -10.88 26.26
N VAL A 948 9.69 -12.16 26.07
CA VAL A 948 8.46 -12.81 26.59
C VAL A 948 8.77 -13.81 27.70
N PHE A 949 7.99 -13.77 28.78
CA PHE A 949 8.01 -14.76 29.86
C PHE A 949 6.63 -15.36 30.10
N ILE A 950 6.50 -16.69 30.00
CA ILE A 950 5.23 -17.41 30.21
C ILE A 950 5.43 -18.54 31.22
N ARG A 951 4.54 -18.66 32.20
CA ARG A 951 4.46 -19.83 33.09
C ARG A 951 3.06 -20.08 33.64
N ASP A 952 2.88 -21.23 34.29
CA ASP A 952 1.67 -21.60 35.05
C ASP A 952 0.36 -21.52 34.25
N CYS A 953 0.40 -21.57 32.92
CA CYS A 953 -0.79 -21.58 32.07
C CYS A 953 -1.47 -22.96 32.10
N HIS A 954 -2.79 -23.01 31.89
CA HIS A 954 -3.55 -24.25 32.12
C HIS A 954 -3.90 -25.04 30.85
N GLY A 955 -4.37 -24.35 29.81
CA GLY A 955 -4.86 -24.91 28.55
C GLY A 955 -3.78 -24.97 27.49
N PHE A 956 -3.27 -23.81 27.09
CA PHE A 956 -2.18 -23.66 26.12
C PHE A 956 -1.10 -22.71 26.65
N ASP A 957 0.19 -22.98 26.42
CA ASP A 957 1.20 -21.93 26.61
C ASP A 957 1.22 -21.01 25.37
N LEU A 958 1.30 -21.59 24.17
CA LEU A 958 1.30 -20.89 22.88
C LEU A 958 0.28 -21.49 21.90
N TYR A 959 -0.59 -20.66 21.33
CA TYR A 959 -1.58 -21.11 20.35
C TYR A 959 -1.71 -20.14 19.16
N PHE A 960 -0.96 -20.40 18.08
CA PHE A 960 -0.97 -19.58 16.88
C PHE A 960 -1.82 -20.22 15.79
N ILE A 961 -2.89 -19.55 15.40
CA ILE A 961 -3.78 -19.92 14.31
C ILE A 961 -4.11 -18.73 13.40
N GLY A 962 -3.30 -17.68 13.49
CA GLY A 962 -3.37 -16.47 12.68
C GLY A 962 -2.42 -16.51 11.47
N LEU A 963 -2.31 -15.41 10.72
CA LEU A 963 -1.58 -15.41 9.45
C LEU A 963 -0.06 -15.44 9.64
N LYS A 964 0.50 -14.56 10.48
CA LYS A 964 1.96 -14.40 10.58
C LYS A 964 2.40 -13.93 11.97
N HIS A 965 3.29 -14.66 12.62
CA HIS A 965 3.72 -14.36 13.98
C HIS A 965 5.25 -14.49 14.12
N SER A 966 5.85 -13.69 14.98
CA SER A 966 7.25 -13.87 15.38
C SER A 966 7.45 -13.72 16.88
N MET A 967 8.39 -14.46 17.44
CA MET A 967 8.81 -14.33 18.83
C MET A 967 10.34 -14.37 18.93
N GLU A 968 10.92 -13.33 19.53
CA GLU A 968 12.35 -13.21 19.78
C GLU A 968 12.62 -13.07 21.28
N ASN A 969 13.62 -13.79 21.80
CA ASN A 969 14.05 -13.74 23.19
C ASN A 969 12.91 -14.07 24.16
N ALA A 970 12.62 -15.36 24.35
CA ALA A 970 11.51 -15.78 25.19
C ALA A 970 11.82 -17.01 26.05
N VAL A 971 11.22 -17.05 27.24
CA VAL A 971 11.24 -18.20 28.15
C VAL A 971 9.80 -18.64 28.42
N ILE A 972 9.50 -19.89 28.07
CA ILE A 972 8.21 -20.53 28.31
C ILE A 972 8.44 -21.70 29.27
N GLU A 973 8.06 -21.54 30.52
CA GLU A 973 7.97 -22.61 31.51
C GLU A 973 6.64 -23.35 31.33
N SER A 974 6.64 -24.28 30.37
CA SER A 974 5.46 -24.98 29.91
C SER A 974 4.90 -25.92 30.98
N SER A 975 3.74 -25.56 31.51
CA SER A 975 2.93 -26.39 32.43
C SER A 975 1.54 -26.71 31.86
N ALA A 976 1.10 -25.99 30.83
CA ALA A 976 -0.23 -26.14 30.24
C ALA A 976 -0.49 -27.55 29.69
N ALA A 977 -1.78 -27.89 29.56
CA ALA A 977 -2.23 -29.15 28.98
C ALA A 977 -1.76 -29.35 27.54
N ARG A 978 -1.45 -28.26 26.81
CA ARG A 978 -0.83 -28.25 25.49
C ARG A 978 0.26 -27.19 25.45
N THR A 979 1.45 -27.57 24.99
CA THR A 979 2.60 -26.65 25.01
C THR A 979 2.50 -25.61 23.90
N PHE A 980 2.55 -26.04 22.63
CA PHE A 980 2.62 -25.10 21.52
C PHE A 980 1.93 -25.65 20.27
N TRP A 981 0.91 -24.94 19.77
CA TRP A 981 0.19 -25.28 18.54
C TRP A 981 0.32 -24.20 17.48
N VAL A 982 0.56 -24.61 16.23
CA VAL A 982 0.52 -23.78 15.01
C VAL A 982 -0.42 -24.44 14.00
N ASP A 983 -1.50 -23.77 13.57
CA ASP A 983 -2.45 -24.36 12.62
C ASP A 983 -3.13 -23.30 11.71
N GLY A 984 -3.19 -23.55 10.41
CA GLY A 984 -3.78 -22.63 9.42
C GLY A 984 -5.22 -22.95 9.02
N ASN A 985 -5.91 -23.87 9.71
CA ASN A 985 -7.25 -24.36 9.32
C ASN A 985 -8.35 -23.29 9.27
N LEU A 986 -8.16 -22.16 9.96
CA LEU A 986 -9.13 -21.05 9.97
C LEU A 986 -8.81 -19.98 8.89
N LEU A 987 -7.71 -20.12 8.17
CA LEU A 987 -7.30 -19.20 7.11
C LEU A 987 -7.93 -19.56 5.77
N LYS A 988 -7.98 -18.61 4.83
CA LYS A 988 -8.55 -18.83 3.49
C LYS A 988 -7.67 -19.75 2.66
N ASP A 989 -8.25 -20.39 1.64
CA ASP A 989 -7.52 -21.26 0.72
C ASP A 989 -6.29 -20.54 0.13
N GLY A 990 -5.13 -21.18 0.23
CA GLY A 990 -3.83 -20.66 -0.22
C GLY A 990 -3.03 -19.88 0.84
N GLN A 991 -3.64 -19.52 1.97
CA GLN A 991 -2.94 -18.90 3.12
C GLN A 991 -2.39 -19.97 4.08
N ARG A 992 -1.33 -19.62 4.82
CA ARG A 992 -0.72 -20.47 5.85
C ARG A 992 -0.47 -19.66 7.13
N CYS A 993 -0.51 -20.30 8.28
CA CYS A 993 -0.09 -19.73 9.56
C CYS A 993 1.43 -19.84 9.65
N GLU A 994 2.13 -18.71 9.54
CA GLU A 994 3.59 -18.65 9.61
C GLU A 994 4.04 -18.21 10.99
N VAL A 995 4.91 -18.97 11.64
CA VAL A 995 5.53 -18.59 12.92
C VAL A 995 7.03 -18.63 12.81
N THR A 996 7.70 -17.56 13.24
CA THR A 996 9.17 -17.49 13.36
C THR A 996 9.59 -17.36 14.82
N LEU A 997 10.39 -18.29 15.32
CA LEU A 997 11.00 -18.21 16.64
C LEU A 997 12.50 -17.95 16.52
N LYS A 998 13.02 -17.06 17.35
CA LYS A 998 14.47 -16.80 17.44
C LYS A 998 14.89 -16.68 18.89
N ASN A 999 15.89 -17.45 19.31
CA ASN A 999 16.41 -17.42 20.68
C ASN A 999 15.31 -17.66 21.73
N VAL A 1000 14.55 -18.75 21.57
CA VAL A 1000 13.43 -19.11 22.46
C VAL A 1000 13.71 -20.40 23.22
N LEU A 1001 13.50 -20.37 24.54
CA LEU A 1001 13.54 -21.54 25.42
C LEU A 1001 12.12 -21.96 25.79
N ILE A 1002 11.73 -23.18 25.39
CA ILE A 1002 10.51 -23.84 25.86
C ILE A 1002 10.91 -25.04 26.72
N ARG A 1003 10.65 -24.97 28.01
CA ARG A 1003 10.98 -26.02 28.99
C ARG A 1003 9.71 -26.58 29.60
N ARG A 1004 9.53 -27.89 29.53
CA ARG A 1004 8.44 -28.58 30.22
C ARG A 1004 8.73 -28.65 31.72
N VAL A 1005 7.82 -28.14 32.56
CA VAL A 1005 7.99 -28.07 34.02
C VAL A 1005 6.96 -28.88 34.83
N GLY A 1006 5.91 -29.45 34.22
CA GLY A 1006 4.94 -30.31 34.92
C GLY A 1006 4.21 -31.31 34.01
N GLY A 1007 3.64 -32.41 34.52
CA GLY A 1007 2.90 -33.41 33.72
C GLY A 1007 3.74 -34.21 32.70
N GLY A 1008 3.15 -35.27 32.11
CA GLY A 1008 3.81 -36.10 31.08
C GLY A 1008 4.15 -35.32 29.79
N PRO A 1009 4.84 -35.94 28.83
CA PRO A 1009 5.34 -35.23 27.66
C PRO A 1009 4.19 -34.68 26.80
N GLN A 1010 4.26 -33.39 26.48
CA GLN A 1010 3.32 -32.67 25.61
C GLN A 1010 4.04 -32.21 24.34
N GLU A 1011 3.27 -31.81 23.33
CA GLU A 1011 3.79 -31.58 21.97
C GLU A 1011 3.86 -30.09 21.58
N LEU A 1012 4.92 -29.78 20.85
CA LEU A 1012 4.92 -28.79 19.78
C LEU A 1012 4.24 -29.43 18.57
N ARG A 1013 3.06 -28.93 18.20
CA ARG A 1013 2.28 -29.46 17.08
C ARG A 1013 2.19 -28.46 15.95
N ILE A 1014 2.54 -28.93 14.76
CA ILE A 1014 2.28 -28.19 13.53
C ILE A 1014 1.18 -28.88 12.74
N GLY A 1015 0.06 -28.15 12.70
CA GLY A 1015 -1.21 -28.49 12.07
C GLY A 1015 -1.21 -28.29 10.56
N ARG A 1016 -2.37 -28.55 9.96
CA ARG A 1016 -2.60 -28.31 8.52
C ARG A 1016 -2.46 -26.82 8.22
N GLY A 1017 -1.66 -26.49 7.20
CA GLY A 1017 -1.43 -25.08 6.83
C GLY A 1017 -0.62 -24.29 7.85
N GLY A 1018 0.00 -24.95 8.84
CA GLY A 1018 0.95 -24.35 9.76
C GLY A 1018 2.38 -24.48 9.25
N PHE A 1019 3.18 -23.43 9.43
CA PHE A 1019 4.61 -23.40 9.16
C PHE A 1019 5.35 -22.78 10.34
N LEU A 1020 6.33 -23.49 10.88
CA LEU A 1020 7.20 -22.97 11.94
C LEU A 1020 8.65 -22.94 11.47
N ARG A 1021 9.27 -21.76 11.50
CA ARG A 1021 10.71 -21.60 11.44
C ARG A 1021 11.24 -21.32 12.84
N ALA A 1022 12.18 -22.12 13.33
CA ALA A 1022 12.81 -21.88 14.64
C ALA A 1022 14.32 -21.84 14.52
N GLU A 1023 14.91 -20.71 14.90
CA GLU A 1023 16.35 -20.45 14.84
C GLU A 1023 16.90 -20.31 16.26
N ARG A 1024 17.96 -21.08 16.58
CA ARG A 1024 18.61 -21.05 17.89
C ARG A 1024 17.60 -21.20 19.04
N CYS A 1025 16.70 -22.17 18.94
CA CYS A 1025 15.69 -22.43 19.96
C CYS A 1025 16.03 -23.69 20.77
N THR A 1026 15.69 -23.71 22.05
CA THR A 1026 15.83 -24.88 22.93
C THR A 1026 14.45 -25.39 23.32
N PHE A 1027 14.18 -26.66 23.01
CA PHE A 1027 12.98 -27.39 23.40
C PHE A 1027 13.36 -28.50 24.39
N GLU A 1028 13.03 -28.33 25.66
CA GLU A 1028 13.41 -29.24 26.74
C GLU A 1028 12.20 -30.03 27.25
N GLY A 1029 12.20 -31.35 27.04
CA GLY A 1029 11.10 -32.22 27.46
C GLY A 1029 9.80 -32.07 26.65
N VAL A 1030 9.87 -31.56 25.41
CA VAL A 1030 8.71 -31.30 24.54
C VAL A 1030 8.76 -32.23 23.32
N ASN A 1031 7.68 -32.97 23.08
CA ASN A 1031 7.49 -33.79 21.88
C ASN A 1031 7.32 -32.91 20.64
N VAL A 1032 7.59 -33.47 19.46
CA VAL A 1032 7.29 -32.80 18.19
C VAL A 1032 6.27 -33.62 17.41
N MET A 1033 5.18 -32.99 16.95
CA MET A 1033 4.20 -33.64 16.09
C MET A 1033 3.89 -32.81 14.85
N LEU A 1034 4.18 -33.35 13.67
CA LEU A 1034 3.78 -32.76 12.39
C LEU A 1034 2.63 -33.56 11.81
N THR A 1035 1.45 -32.93 11.72
CA THR A 1035 0.30 -33.53 11.05
C THR A 1035 0.38 -33.28 9.53
N PRO A 1036 -0.43 -33.97 8.70
CA PRO A 1036 -0.37 -33.79 7.25
C PRO A 1036 -0.49 -32.31 6.84
N SER A 1037 0.38 -31.88 5.91
CA SER A 1037 0.48 -30.49 5.43
C SER A 1037 0.98 -29.46 6.47
N GLY A 1038 1.49 -29.91 7.62
CA GLY A 1038 2.30 -29.09 8.52
C GLY A 1038 3.76 -29.08 8.08
N ALA A 1039 4.45 -27.96 8.32
CA ALA A 1039 5.84 -27.79 7.89
C ALA A 1039 6.71 -27.13 8.96
N VAL A 1040 7.95 -27.57 9.08
CA VAL A 1040 8.96 -26.97 9.96
C VAL A 1040 10.28 -26.71 9.25
N ASP A 1041 10.98 -25.69 9.74
CA ASP A 1041 12.36 -25.34 9.40
C ASP A 1041 13.14 -25.06 10.70
N PHE A 1042 13.87 -26.05 11.20
CA PHE A 1042 14.66 -25.92 12.43
C PHE A 1042 16.13 -25.60 12.11
N GLN A 1043 16.64 -24.51 12.66
CA GLN A 1043 17.97 -23.99 12.38
C GLN A 1043 18.75 -23.86 13.68
N GLN A 1044 19.87 -24.58 13.79
CA GLN A 1044 20.75 -24.54 14.97
C GLN A 1044 19.99 -24.71 16.29
N SER A 1045 18.95 -25.53 16.30
CA SER A 1045 18.06 -25.71 17.44
C SER A 1045 18.38 -26.97 18.23
N LEU A 1046 18.05 -26.95 19.52
CA LEU A 1046 18.34 -27.99 20.48
C LEU A 1046 17.04 -28.63 20.98
N PHE A 1047 16.95 -29.95 20.86
CA PHE A 1047 15.90 -30.75 21.47
C PHE A 1047 16.53 -31.61 22.57
N ARG A 1048 16.26 -31.28 23.83
CA ARG A 1048 16.89 -31.88 25.01
C ARG A 1048 15.88 -32.74 25.79
N GLY A 1049 16.31 -33.91 26.25
CA GLY A 1049 15.56 -34.70 27.23
C GLY A 1049 15.54 -34.04 28.61
N ALA A 1050 14.44 -34.24 29.35
CA ALA A 1050 14.33 -33.88 30.78
C ALA A 1050 14.22 -35.17 31.61
N GLU A 1051 13.22 -35.29 32.49
CA GLU A 1051 12.92 -36.56 33.20
C GLU A 1051 12.58 -37.72 32.23
N SER A 1052 12.08 -37.39 31.04
CA SER A 1052 11.90 -38.32 29.93
C SER A 1052 12.39 -37.70 28.62
N LYS A 1053 12.83 -38.55 27.69
CA LYS A 1053 13.28 -38.12 26.36
C LYS A 1053 12.07 -37.85 25.45
N PRO A 1054 12.05 -36.73 24.70
CA PRO A 1054 10.94 -36.39 23.81
C PRO A 1054 10.82 -37.34 22.62
N GLU A 1055 9.63 -37.45 22.05
CA GLU A 1055 9.36 -38.19 20.82
C GLU A 1055 9.00 -37.22 19.68
N ALA A 1056 9.42 -37.55 18.46
CA ALA A 1056 9.05 -36.83 17.25
C ALA A 1056 8.19 -37.73 16.34
N LEU A 1057 7.02 -37.24 15.95
CA LEU A 1057 6.07 -37.93 15.08
C LEU A 1057 5.73 -37.09 13.85
N ILE A 1058 6.08 -37.61 12.67
CA ILE A 1058 5.90 -36.93 11.39
C ILE A 1058 4.90 -37.76 10.56
N PHE A 1059 3.71 -37.21 10.30
CA PHE A 1059 2.71 -37.86 9.46
C PHE A 1059 3.04 -37.71 7.96
N PRO A 1060 2.46 -38.54 7.08
CA PRO A 1060 2.61 -38.37 5.64
C PRO A 1060 2.22 -36.96 5.18
N ASN A 1061 2.93 -36.44 4.17
CA ASN A 1061 2.75 -35.10 3.58
C ASN A 1061 3.09 -33.92 4.52
N ALA A 1062 3.69 -34.18 5.68
CA ALA A 1062 4.36 -33.13 6.45
C ALA A 1062 5.75 -32.84 5.86
N ILE A 1063 6.25 -31.62 6.05
CA ILE A 1063 7.57 -31.19 5.60
C ILE A 1063 8.45 -30.96 6.83
N TRP A 1064 9.61 -31.61 6.85
CA TRP A 1064 10.65 -31.38 7.84
C TRP A 1064 11.91 -30.88 7.15
N GLN A 1065 12.32 -29.66 7.48
CA GLN A 1065 13.60 -29.09 7.10
C GLN A 1065 14.39 -28.74 8.35
N GLY A 1066 15.71 -28.84 8.24
CA GLY A 1066 16.57 -28.25 9.23
C GLY A 1066 18.06 -28.34 8.92
N GLN A 1067 18.85 -27.65 9.73
CA GLN A 1067 20.30 -27.54 9.58
C GLN A 1067 20.96 -27.27 10.93
N GLY A 1068 22.03 -28.01 11.22
CA GLY A 1068 22.86 -27.78 12.41
C GLY A 1068 22.17 -28.05 13.74
N ASN A 1069 21.10 -28.85 13.76
CA ASN A 1069 20.32 -29.13 14.96
C ASN A 1069 20.96 -30.20 15.85
N ARG A 1070 20.52 -30.28 17.11
CA ARG A 1070 20.91 -31.32 18.07
C ARG A 1070 19.67 -31.99 18.65
N TYR A 1071 19.64 -33.32 18.57
CA TYR A 1071 18.48 -34.11 18.95
C TYR A 1071 18.82 -35.13 20.04
N ASP A 1072 18.10 -35.04 21.17
CA ASP A 1072 18.03 -36.07 22.21
C ASP A 1072 16.63 -36.71 22.29
N PHE A 1073 16.13 -37.18 21.13
CA PHE A 1073 14.85 -37.86 21.09
C PHE A 1073 14.94 -39.29 21.66
N LYS A 1074 13.82 -39.78 22.18
CA LYS A 1074 13.56 -41.20 22.47
C LYS A 1074 13.31 -41.97 21.17
N SER A 1075 12.52 -41.39 20.29
CA SER A 1075 12.22 -41.92 18.96
C SER A 1075 11.84 -40.79 18.02
N LEU A 1076 12.29 -40.89 16.77
CA LEU A 1076 11.82 -40.06 15.67
C LEU A 1076 11.12 -40.98 14.68
N ARG A 1077 9.83 -40.76 14.41
CA ARG A 1077 9.03 -41.63 13.54
C ARG A 1077 8.44 -40.85 12.38
N VAL A 1078 8.69 -41.30 11.15
CA VAL A 1078 8.01 -40.82 9.94
C VAL A 1078 7.02 -41.90 9.49
N ALA A 1079 5.73 -41.58 9.54
CA ALA A 1079 4.64 -42.53 9.33
C ALA A 1079 4.80 -43.80 10.21
N GLN A 1080 5.14 -44.94 9.61
CA GLN A 1080 5.36 -46.22 10.32
C GLN A 1080 6.84 -46.53 10.56
N THR A 1081 7.76 -45.72 10.04
CA THR A 1081 9.21 -45.95 10.10
C THR A 1081 9.83 -45.20 11.26
N SER A 1082 10.55 -45.90 12.14
CA SER A 1082 11.26 -45.29 13.27
C SER A 1082 12.76 -45.15 12.99
N TYR A 1083 13.31 -44.02 13.37
CA TYR A 1083 14.71 -43.67 13.27
C TYR A 1083 15.34 -43.64 14.66
N THR A 1084 16.58 -44.11 14.71
CA THR A 1084 17.42 -44.27 15.90
C THR A 1084 18.73 -43.53 15.66
N PRO A 1085 19.59 -43.34 16.67
CA PRO A 1085 20.93 -42.77 16.43
C PRO A 1085 21.70 -43.47 15.30
N ALA A 1086 21.58 -44.80 15.20
CA ALA A 1086 22.26 -45.59 14.17
C ALA A 1086 21.66 -45.44 12.76
N THR A 1087 20.39 -45.05 12.65
CA THR A 1087 19.66 -44.92 11.38
C THR A 1087 19.32 -43.48 11.03
N PHE A 1088 19.82 -42.50 11.80
CA PHE A 1088 19.56 -41.08 11.57
C PHE A 1088 20.05 -40.60 10.20
N GLY A 1089 21.15 -41.17 9.68
CA GLY A 1089 21.63 -40.91 8.33
C GLY A 1089 20.61 -41.20 7.22
N ASP A 1090 19.69 -42.13 7.44
CA ASP A 1090 18.61 -42.41 6.47
C ASP A 1090 17.45 -41.42 6.61
N PHE A 1091 17.25 -40.82 7.78
CA PHE A 1091 16.33 -39.69 7.95
C PHE A 1091 16.86 -38.45 7.22
N GLN A 1092 18.15 -38.12 7.37
CA GLN A 1092 18.80 -37.00 6.65
C GLN A 1092 18.65 -37.14 5.12
N LYS A 1093 18.84 -38.35 4.60
CA LYS A 1093 18.60 -38.63 3.17
C LYS A 1093 17.13 -38.52 2.79
N LEU A 1094 16.21 -38.97 3.65
CA LEU A 1094 14.77 -38.91 3.38
C LEU A 1094 14.29 -37.46 3.27
N THR A 1095 14.72 -36.58 4.16
CA THR A 1095 14.30 -35.17 4.16
C THR A 1095 15.05 -34.33 3.13
N GLY A 1096 16.22 -34.78 2.67
CA GLY A 1096 17.10 -33.97 1.82
C GLY A 1096 17.66 -32.73 2.54
N SER A 1097 17.60 -32.72 3.87
CA SER A 1097 18.06 -31.66 4.77
C SER A 1097 18.83 -32.28 5.95
N GLU A 1098 19.14 -31.51 7.00
CA GLU A 1098 19.79 -32.00 8.23
C GLU A 1098 21.28 -32.41 8.09
N ALA A 1099 22.01 -31.95 7.07
CA ALA A 1099 23.38 -32.40 6.77
C ALA A 1099 24.36 -32.29 7.95
N ASP A 1100 24.28 -31.20 8.72
CA ASP A 1100 25.15 -30.92 9.88
C ASP A 1100 24.45 -31.14 11.24
N SER A 1101 23.26 -31.75 11.22
CA SER A 1101 22.52 -32.07 12.43
C SER A 1101 22.96 -33.41 13.02
N LEU A 1102 22.94 -33.53 14.35
CA LEU A 1102 23.40 -34.71 15.06
C LEU A 1102 22.35 -35.22 16.05
N TRP A 1103 22.24 -36.54 16.15
CA TRP A 1103 21.62 -37.18 17.30
C TRP A 1103 22.65 -37.22 18.43
N GLU A 1104 22.55 -36.29 19.37
CA GLU A 1104 23.59 -36.02 20.36
C GLU A 1104 23.06 -36.34 21.77
N THR A 1105 23.76 -37.22 22.49
CA THR A 1105 23.42 -37.65 23.86
C THR A 1105 24.45 -37.22 24.90
N THR A 1106 25.36 -36.31 24.53
CA THR A 1106 26.44 -35.79 25.38
C THR A 1106 26.02 -34.48 26.08
N ALA A 1107 26.73 -34.08 27.13
CA ALA A 1107 26.37 -32.92 27.94
C ALA A 1107 26.90 -31.58 27.41
N GLU A 1108 27.90 -31.58 26.52
CA GLU A 1108 28.52 -30.36 25.97
C GLU A 1108 27.90 -30.03 24.61
N ILE A 1109 27.27 -28.86 24.51
CA ILE A 1109 26.59 -28.36 23.31
C ILE A 1109 27.41 -27.19 22.76
N PRO A 1110 27.76 -27.18 21.46
CA PRO A 1110 28.52 -26.07 20.87
C PRO A 1110 27.84 -24.71 21.02
N ASP A 1111 28.64 -23.67 21.20
CA ASP A 1111 28.16 -22.28 21.21
C ASP A 1111 27.39 -21.96 19.91
N GLY A 1112 26.27 -21.26 20.06
CA GLY A 1112 25.40 -20.88 18.94
C GLY A 1112 24.35 -21.92 18.57
N ILE A 1113 24.27 -23.06 19.25
CA ILE A 1113 23.20 -24.05 19.10
C ILE A 1113 22.26 -23.99 20.31
N GLY A 1114 20.96 -23.91 20.03
CA GLY A 1114 19.92 -23.69 21.05
C GLY A 1114 19.83 -22.23 21.47
N ALA A 1115 18.89 -21.97 22.36
CA ALA A 1115 18.69 -20.66 22.97
C ALA A 1115 19.87 -20.27 23.87
N ASP A 1116 20.21 -18.98 23.87
CA ASP A 1116 21.15 -18.39 24.80
C ASP A 1116 20.51 -18.27 26.19
N GLU A 1117 20.49 -19.37 26.93
CA GLU A 1117 19.85 -19.45 28.23
C GLU A 1117 20.42 -18.43 29.23
N ALA A 1118 21.72 -18.11 29.14
CA ALA A 1118 22.36 -17.14 30.03
C ALA A 1118 21.84 -15.71 29.77
N PHE A 1119 21.76 -15.31 28.50
CA PHE A 1119 21.13 -14.04 28.11
C PHE A 1119 19.67 -14.00 28.56
N LEU A 1120 18.88 -15.06 28.27
CA LEU A 1120 17.46 -15.09 28.61
C LEU A 1120 17.23 -15.02 30.12
N GLN A 1121 18.03 -15.70 30.94
CA GLN A 1121 17.96 -15.63 32.41
C GLN A 1121 18.33 -14.26 32.97
N GLN A 1122 19.21 -13.51 32.28
CA GLN A 1122 19.60 -12.17 32.69
C GLN A 1122 18.56 -11.11 32.27
N SER A 1123 17.97 -11.27 31.07
CA SER A 1123 17.11 -10.27 30.44
C SER A 1123 15.64 -10.38 30.80
N LEU A 1124 15.18 -11.55 31.27
CA LEU A 1124 13.75 -11.85 31.47
C LEU A 1124 13.40 -12.24 32.92
N GLN A 1125 14.16 -11.75 33.91
CA GLN A 1125 13.76 -11.93 35.31
C GLN A 1125 12.44 -11.18 35.55
N PRO A 1126 11.40 -11.85 36.08
CA PRO A 1126 10.09 -11.25 36.33
C PRO A 1126 10.11 -10.17 37.43
#